data_AF-A0AAD6S8A3-F1
#
_entry.id   AF-A0AAD6S8A3-F1
#
_cell.length_a   1.000
_cell.length_b   1.000
_cell.length_c   1.000
_cell.angle_alpha   90.00
_cell.angle_beta   90.00
_cell.angle_gamma   90.00
#
_symmetry.space_group_name_H-M   'P 1'
#
loop_
_entity.id
_entity.type
_entity.pdbx_description
1 polymer ?
#
loop_
_entity_poly.entity_id
_entity_poly.type
_entity_poly.pdbx_seq_one_letter_code
_entity_poly.pdbx_strand_id
1 'polypeptide(L)'
;MKRFAGRKGVYALSKALGLPSASTIWASKPLRLLPSVAVPMAEEIATNIHTFFGATSYTSAQPVCGHALMVDGVHLSQRACWYRPSNQIIGLCREHTQAFDLTMKDMESVLKIVEAVHGDSPTCHYGREATVIAIGPYRNDNYHGVPIGQTQTCKSEKGEGFAALLRLTLAQWKIHGASENGPIFTVNTDGDSVFRDALFKVLIVRTLAPSSFLHVKLAGCRGLNLECGQDDVVSGPDAKHVVKRGATSGHSQEGTLIAQTVINRSILTQWLERLPGETKETVAILIDPADHQNVPRTYKFLKAIIAVGADRAPNAPVLSPTDQATHRAFALAGEMWDAFLQPFLSREMSLSERLASFSKFAHMAFAFFRMHGSSFLSNQLYGDLQALVKSAFFCVARQQQLDPEQAFYLYQIGSDCLEEMFAEVRTESHDSNFDALQLSERLSAAADTLGIFDEHPEWHQGHIQRSWTGKEADHVNPTYFTGDQRVKHVVHSVVWRSGRVAVEALFAKHGLDFDFEEALTPDDVDFIRPNGGNNYPGRSKDKDRSILNPEPAAPAIVHPSPSGIPTSASTPLDSDDDEDEDEERMQDEEPEDLPRISNDWLDYAVDETTTKRLHKASILSTLFNSDYRRLEVSRLLRVRCYTKDGGRKPNLNHQELSGEHSFNVGDIAVALIRTGTRVAAAVVKVTVIEQEKRRLGQIDTEDLGSLESKATITAQPLILRDVLVVTGDGNPTRKWLWTGDYTKFDPIKGPQSVVEDGTRKALTIKVPGALVHPLDAEIESIDHLNLADSEPLVARHMLHVWAVPHEDLTAVVTTLYGSLEADTILKLLPKHGKSTTFPYINSKGVEAFIIDTPTQNLTEKAVNSEKICCFQCHAWIKPEDARAHVGSHIFKSLHGISEPNLFERVHHTDPCGFCGRGGCSTDLSGLPTARATPKCSSTCPRSHAFSYGHAKKYSANTPCTNVPMFCTLCLPIPPRKSPVVFWKYSMLRHIQSVHPRFWDDSENALIDLSPQFALNLSISREEMIAQGVLIGSSAAPLASTLAPPARRGDKRVSDRDNAEAGPSTRRRA
;
A
#
# COMPACT_ATOMS: atom_id res chain seq x y z
N MET A 1 -29.09 9.10 -35.79
CA MET A 1 -28.83 10.53 -36.10
C MET A 1 -28.60 11.42 -34.87
N LYS A 2 -29.51 11.46 -33.88
CA LYS A 2 -29.30 12.22 -32.63
C LYS A 2 -27.98 11.92 -31.93
N ARG A 3 -27.62 10.64 -31.85
CA ARG A 3 -26.38 10.17 -31.22
C ARG A 3 -25.12 10.61 -31.98
N PHE A 4 -25.16 10.65 -33.32
CA PHE A 4 -23.99 10.94 -34.16
C PHE A 4 -23.78 12.41 -34.52
N ALA A 5 -24.86 13.17 -34.75
CA ALA A 5 -24.78 14.54 -35.26
C ALA A 5 -25.03 15.62 -34.18
N GLY A 6 -25.30 15.19 -32.95
CA GLY A 6 -25.67 16.06 -31.84
C GLY A 6 -26.96 16.87 -32.08
N ARG A 7 -27.30 17.76 -31.15
CA ARG A 7 -28.52 18.59 -31.27
C ARG A 7 -28.50 19.49 -32.51
N LYS A 8 -27.36 20.11 -32.81
CA LYS A 8 -27.19 21.02 -33.96
C LYS A 8 -27.41 20.28 -35.29
N GLY A 9 -26.84 19.08 -35.43
CA GLY A 9 -27.02 18.27 -36.64
C GLY A 9 -28.45 17.76 -36.81
N VAL A 10 -29.11 17.32 -35.72
CA VAL A 10 -30.54 16.94 -35.77
C VAL A 10 -31.40 18.12 -36.21
N TYR A 11 -31.16 19.30 -35.65
CA TYR A 11 -31.91 20.50 -36.02
C TYR A 11 -31.71 20.86 -37.50
N ALA A 12 -30.46 20.90 -37.97
CA ALA A 12 -30.13 21.22 -39.35
C ALA A 12 -30.76 20.22 -40.34
N LEU A 13 -30.65 18.92 -40.07
CA LEU A 13 -31.20 17.89 -40.95
C LEU A 13 -32.73 17.81 -40.88
N SER A 14 -33.34 18.09 -39.72
CA SER A 14 -34.79 18.22 -39.60
C SER A 14 -35.32 19.35 -40.49
N LYS A 15 -34.63 20.49 -40.52
CA LYS A 15 -34.98 21.62 -41.41
C LYS A 15 -34.66 21.34 -42.88
N ALA A 16 -33.52 20.72 -43.19
CA ALA A 16 -33.07 20.53 -44.57
C ALA A 16 -33.75 19.34 -45.28
N LEU A 17 -33.99 18.24 -44.56
CA LEU A 17 -34.46 16.96 -45.13
C LEU A 17 -35.86 16.57 -44.65
N GLY A 18 -36.52 17.39 -43.82
CA GLY A 18 -37.85 17.09 -43.28
C GLY A 18 -37.85 15.94 -42.26
N LEU A 19 -36.69 15.64 -41.64
CA LEU A 19 -36.59 14.60 -40.62
C LEU A 19 -37.30 14.99 -39.32
N PRO A 20 -37.67 14.01 -38.45
CA PRO A 20 -38.30 14.28 -37.17
C PRO A 20 -37.54 15.31 -36.32
N SER A 21 -38.29 16.19 -35.65
CA SER A 21 -37.74 17.18 -34.74
C SER A 21 -37.06 16.53 -33.53
N ALA A 22 -36.18 17.26 -32.84
CA ALA A 22 -35.58 16.78 -31.60
C ALA A 22 -36.65 16.34 -30.59
N SER A 23 -37.73 17.11 -30.44
CA SER A 23 -38.85 16.80 -29.54
C SER A 23 -39.57 15.51 -29.92
N THR A 24 -39.79 15.28 -31.22
CA THR A 24 -40.38 14.03 -31.75
C THR A 24 -39.49 12.83 -31.43
N ILE A 25 -38.16 12.98 -31.55
CA ILE A 25 -37.19 11.94 -31.20
C ILE A 25 -37.14 11.70 -29.68
N TRP A 26 -37.30 12.74 -28.85
CA TRP A 26 -37.39 12.57 -27.39
C TRP A 26 -38.65 11.82 -26.97
N ALA A 27 -39.76 12.03 -27.70
CA ALA A 27 -41.02 11.34 -27.46
C ALA A 27 -41.01 9.86 -27.88
N SER A 28 -40.06 9.42 -28.72
CA SER A 28 -40.02 8.05 -29.26
C SER A 28 -39.51 6.98 -28.29
N LYS A 29 -39.39 7.28 -26.98
CA LYS A 29 -38.99 6.38 -25.89
C LYS A 29 -37.73 5.53 -26.20
N PRO A 30 -36.53 6.15 -26.22
CA PRO A 30 -35.28 5.39 -26.35
C PRO A 30 -35.10 4.39 -25.20
N LEU A 31 -34.22 3.39 -25.39
CA LEU A 31 -33.86 2.46 -24.31
C LEU A 31 -33.28 3.27 -23.15
N ARG A 32 -33.62 2.89 -21.92
CA ARG A 32 -33.14 3.57 -20.72
C ARG A 32 -32.69 2.54 -19.69
N LEU A 33 -31.44 2.68 -19.29
CA LEU A 33 -30.92 2.04 -18.09
C LEU A 33 -31.66 2.62 -16.88
N LEU A 34 -32.22 1.75 -16.06
CA LEU A 34 -32.74 2.04 -14.74
C LEU A 34 -31.57 1.99 -13.75
N PRO A 35 -31.09 3.15 -13.24
CA PRO A 35 -30.01 3.17 -12.27
C PRO A 35 -30.54 2.79 -10.88
N SER A 36 -29.74 2.07 -10.10
CA SER A 36 -30.05 1.84 -8.69
C SER A 36 -29.71 3.11 -7.91
N VAL A 37 -30.71 3.72 -7.28
CA VAL A 37 -30.52 4.91 -6.43
C VAL A 37 -29.93 4.58 -5.05
N ALA A 38 -30.01 3.29 -4.66
CA ALA A 38 -29.51 2.73 -3.42
C ALA A 38 -28.85 1.36 -3.68
N VAL A 39 -28.95 0.44 -2.72
CA VAL A 39 -28.54 -0.96 -2.90
C VAL A 39 -29.34 -1.58 -4.07
N PRO A 40 -28.68 -2.16 -5.09
CA PRO A 40 -29.37 -2.73 -6.24
C PRO A 40 -30.40 -3.80 -5.89
N MET A 41 -31.57 -3.73 -6.52
CA MET A 41 -32.65 -4.69 -6.35
C MET A 41 -32.75 -5.66 -7.53
N ALA A 42 -33.31 -6.85 -7.28
CA ALA A 42 -33.55 -7.86 -8.31
C ALA A 42 -34.37 -7.31 -9.49
N GLU A 43 -35.45 -6.58 -9.19
CA GLU A 43 -36.36 -6.00 -10.17
C GLU A 43 -35.69 -4.96 -11.07
N GLU A 44 -34.77 -4.16 -10.52
CA GLU A 44 -34.02 -3.15 -11.29
C GLU A 44 -33.13 -3.84 -12.34
N ILE A 45 -32.37 -4.85 -11.92
CA ILE A 45 -31.49 -5.62 -12.81
C ILE A 45 -32.32 -6.38 -13.85
N ALA A 46 -33.42 -7.03 -13.44
CA ALA A 46 -34.31 -7.74 -14.36
C ALA A 46 -34.92 -6.80 -15.41
N THR A 47 -35.34 -5.60 -15.00
CA THR A 47 -35.87 -4.57 -15.92
C THR A 47 -34.82 -4.16 -16.94
N ASN A 48 -33.57 -3.95 -16.51
CA ASN A 48 -32.48 -3.61 -17.41
C ASN A 48 -32.15 -4.76 -18.38
N ILE A 49 -32.14 -6.00 -17.90
CA ILE A 49 -31.94 -7.18 -18.77
C ILE A 49 -33.04 -7.23 -19.84
N HIS A 50 -34.31 -7.09 -19.47
CA HIS A 50 -35.40 -7.07 -20.45
C HIS A 50 -35.35 -5.88 -21.41
N THR A 51 -34.90 -4.72 -20.94
CA THR A 51 -34.77 -3.51 -21.76
C THR A 51 -33.75 -3.69 -22.87
N PHE A 52 -32.57 -4.24 -22.54
CA PHE A 52 -31.47 -4.31 -23.51
C PHE A 52 -31.36 -5.66 -24.23
N PHE A 53 -31.80 -6.76 -23.62
CA PHE A 53 -31.67 -8.12 -24.15
C PHE A 53 -33.00 -8.82 -24.48
N GLY A 54 -34.12 -8.10 -24.44
CA GLY A 54 -35.45 -8.66 -24.75
C GLY A 54 -35.70 -8.94 -26.24
N ALA A 55 -36.71 -9.75 -26.53
CA ALA A 55 -37.06 -10.29 -27.85
C ALA A 55 -37.30 -9.26 -28.98
N THR A 56 -37.45 -7.97 -28.68
CA THR A 56 -37.62 -6.90 -29.67
C THR A 56 -36.30 -6.26 -30.15
N SER A 57 -35.16 -6.60 -29.56
CA SER A 57 -33.90 -5.89 -29.80
C SER A 57 -32.98 -6.53 -30.87
N TYR A 58 -33.23 -7.78 -31.30
CA TYR A 58 -32.34 -8.49 -32.22
C TYR A 58 -33.13 -9.32 -33.25
N THR A 59 -33.15 -8.88 -34.50
CA THR A 59 -33.91 -9.50 -35.61
C THR A 59 -33.14 -10.57 -36.39
N SER A 60 -31.86 -10.80 -36.08
CA SER A 60 -31.03 -11.85 -36.71
C SER A 60 -30.81 -13.04 -35.77
N ALA A 61 -30.77 -14.26 -36.34
CA ALA A 61 -30.41 -15.47 -35.62
C ALA A 61 -28.93 -15.41 -35.20
N GLN A 62 -28.68 -14.88 -34.00
CA GLN A 62 -27.35 -14.76 -33.44
C GLN A 62 -26.78 -16.14 -33.06
N PRO A 63 -25.47 -16.36 -33.21
CA PRO A 63 -24.84 -17.61 -32.80
C PRO A 63 -24.94 -17.80 -31.28
N VAL A 64 -25.24 -19.03 -30.85
CA VAL A 64 -25.35 -19.37 -29.43
C VAL A 64 -23.95 -19.35 -28.80
N CYS A 65 -23.73 -18.41 -27.89
CA CYS A 65 -22.41 -18.19 -27.27
C CYS A 65 -22.49 -17.91 -25.77
N GLY A 66 -21.37 -18.12 -25.09
CA GLY A 66 -21.21 -17.67 -23.71
C GLY A 66 -21.04 -16.16 -23.61
N HIS A 67 -21.19 -15.62 -22.40
CA HIS A 67 -21.10 -14.19 -22.12
C HIS A 67 -20.13 -13.88 -20.97
N ALA A 68 -19.51 -12.71 -21.03
CA ALA A 68 -18.75 -12.10 -19.95
C ALA A 68 -19.65 -11.17 -19.13
N LEU A 69 -19.66 -11.33 -17.80
CA LEU A 69 -20.16 -10.30 -16.88
C LEU A 69 -19.00 -9.38 -16.50
N MET A 70 -19.01 -8.14 -16.97
CA MET A 70 -17.97 -7.15 -16.72
C MET A 70 -18.43 -6.18 -15.64
N VAL A 71 -17.59 -5.93 -14.64
CA VAL A 71 -17.89 -5.01 -13.54
C VAL A 71 -16.68 -4.14 -13.25
N ASP A 72 -16.88 -2.83 -13.28
CA ASP A 72 -15.82 -1.85 -13.01
C ASP A 72 -16.38 -0.55 -12.40
N GLY A 73 -15.51 0.21 -11.72
CA GLY A 73 -15.80 1.50 -11.12
C GLY A 73 -15.48 2.67 -12.04
N VAL A 74 -16.39 3.63 -12.14
CA VAL A 74 -16.17 4.89 -12.88
C VAL A 74 -16.37 6.11 -11.98
N HIS A 75 -15.43 7.05 -12.00
CA HIS A 75 -15.52 8.28 -11.20
C HIS A 75 -16.71 9.15 -11.58
N LEU A 76 -17.40 9.64 -10.54
CA LEU A 76 -18.53 10.54 -10.63
C LEU A 76 -18.18 11.93 -10.09
N SER A 77 -18.88 12.93 -10.60
CA SER A 77 -19.16 14.15 -9.86
C SER A 77 -20.11 13.79 -8.70
N GLN A 78 -19.67 14.02 -7.46
CA GLN A 78 -20.35 13.67 -6.20
C GLN A 78 -21.65 14.48 -5.94
N ARG A 79 -22.65 14.41 -6.81
CA ARG A 79 -23.83 15.30 -6.78
C ARG A 79 -25.10 14.52 -6.52
N ALA A 80 -25.99 15.07 -5.68
CA ALA A 80 -27.35 14.58 -5.52
C ALA A 80 -28.27 15.18 -6.60
N CYS A 81 -28.98 14.32 -7.33
CA CYS A 81 -29.89 14.68 -8.41
C CYS A 81 -31.27 14.07 -8.14
N TRP A 82 -32.31 14.64 -8.75
CA TRP A 82 -33.67 14.09 -8.66
C TRP A 82 -33.92 13.15 -9.85
N TYR A 83 -34.13 11.87 -9.56
CA TYR A 83 -34.52 10.88 -10.55
C TYR A 83 -36.05 10.88 -10.69
N ARG A 84 -36.53 11.59 -11.70
CA ARG A 84 -37.97 11.79 -11.96
C ARG A 84 -38.79 10.49 -12.09
N PRO A 85 -38.34 9.43 -12.80
CA PRO A 85 -39.15 8.23 -13.02
C PRO A 85 -39.63 7.53 -11.74
N SER A 86 -38.79 7.44 -10.71
CA SER A 86 -39.16 6.86 -9.41
C SER A 86 -39.39 7.90 -8.31
N ASN A 87 -39.27 9.19 -8.63
CA ASN A 87 -39.35 10.30 -7.68
C ASN A 87 -38.35 10.18 -6.49
N GLN A 88 -37.12 9.77 -6.75
CA GLN A 88 -36.09 9.53 -5.73
C GLN A 88 -34.85 10.40 -5.91
N ILE A 89 -34.07 10.55 -4.84
CA ILE A 89 -32.73 11.18 -4.87
C ILE A 89 -31.71 10.14 -5.34
N ILE A 90 -30.94 10.46 -6.38
CA ILE A 90 -29.82 9.66 -6.90
C ILE A 90 -28.50 10.41 -6.68
N GLY A 91 -27.39 9.68 -6.53
CA GLY A 91 -26.04 10.26 -6.36
C GLY A 91 -25.45 10.10 -4.96
N LEU A 92 -26.17 9.45 -4.05
CA LEU A 92 -25.69 9.02 -2.74
C LEU A 92 -25.19 7.57 -2.81
N CYS A 93 -24.25 7.20 -1.93
CA CYS A 93 -23.63 5.88 -1.93
C CYS A 93 -24.58 4.76 -1.46
N ARG A 94 -24.54 3.59 -2.11
CA ARG A 94 -25.36 2.43 -1.74
C ARG A 94 -25.09 1.93 -0.31
N GLU A 95 -23.86 2.10 0.18
CA GLU A 95 -23.42 1.56 1.46
C GLU A 95 -24.12 2.21 2.65
N HIS A 96 -24.63 3.43 2.49
CA HIS A 96 -25.17 4.23 3.59
C HIS A 96 -26.60 4.74 3.34
N THR A 97 -27.23 4.36 2.24
CA THR A 97 -28.60 4.80 1.91
C THR A 97 -29.70 3.91 2.50
N GLN A 98 -29.37 2.71 3.02
CA GLN A 98 -30.35 1.73 3.48
C GLN A 98 -31.28 2.22 4.61
N ALA A 99 -30.83 3.16 5.44
CA ALA A 99 -31.61 3.71 6.54
C ALA A 99 -32.57 4.83 6.12
N PHE A 100 -32.55 5.26 4.85
CA PHE A 100 -33.24 6.46 4.38
C PHE A 100 -34.29 6.13 3.31
N ASP A 101 -35.45 6.78 3.41
CA ASP A 101 -36.41 6.85 2.31
C ASP A 101 -35.97 7.96 1.35
N LEU A 102 -35.38 7.59 0.21
CA LEU A 102 -34.87 8.54 -0.78
C LEU A 102 -35.99 9.20 -1.62
N THR A 103 -37.27 8.87 -1.40
CA THR A 103 -38.36 9.49 -2.16
C THR A 103 -38.57 10.95 -1.75
N MET A 104 -38.66 11.85 -2.73
CA MET A 104 -38.98 13.26 -2.50
C MET A 104 -40.49 13.44 -2.30
N LYS A 105 -41.00 13.10 -1.11
CA LYS A 105 -42.42 13.19 -0.72
C LYS A 105 -42.78 14.56 -0.13
N ASP A 106 -41.91 15.06 0.75
CA ASP A 106 -42.06 16.32 1.46
C ASP A 106 -40.67 16.89 1.81
N MET A 107 -40.65 18.16 2.24
CA MET A 107 -39.42 18.87 2.58
C MET A 107 -38.75 18.33 3.84
N GLU A 108 -39.51 17.81 4.81
CA GLU A 108 -38.95 17.26 6.05
C GLU A 108 -38.09 16.02 5.75
N SER A 109 -38.59 15.14 4.88
CA SER A 109 -37.88 13.93 4.43
C SER A 109 -36.60 14.29 3.68
N VAL A 110 -36.63 15.31 2.83
CA VAL A 110 -35.44 15.80 2.11
C VAL A 110 -34.42 16.38 3.10
N LEU A 111 -34.84 17.19 4.07
CA LEU A 111 -33.95 17.79 5.07
C LEU A 111 -33.28 16.73 5.97
N LYS A 112 -33.97 15.63 6.30
CA LYS A 112 -33.36 14.49 7.01
C LYS A 112 -32.21 13.87 6.23
N ILE A 113 -32.32 13.77 4.90
CA ILE A 113 -31.26 13.25 4.05
C ILE A 113 -30.11 14.27 3.95
N VAL A 114 -30.42 15.57 3.87
CA VAL A 114 -29.43 16.65 3.89
C VAL A 114 -28.63 16.60 5.20
N GLU A 115 -29.30 16.49 6.35
CA GLU A 115 -28.64 16.35 7.65
C GLU A 115 -27.77 15.08 7.72
N ALA A 116 -28.24 13.96 7.16
CA ALA A 116 -27.45 12.74 7.09
C ALA A 116 -26.16 12.88 6.27
N VAL A 117 -26.15 13.76 5.26
CA VAL A 117 -24.99 13.98 4.37
C VAL A 117 -24.09 15.13 4.83
N HIS A 118 -24.67 16.21 5.35
CA HIS A 118 -23.99 17.47 5.65
C HIS A 118 -23.96 17.85 7.13
N GLY A 119 -24.64 17.10 8.01
CA GLY A 119 -24.63 17.34 9.44
C GLY A 119 -23.25 17.16 10.07
N ASP A 120 -23.11 17.54 11.35
CA ASP A 120 -21.84 17.51 12.10
C ASP A 120 -21.21 16.10 12.19
N SER A 121 -21.99 15.06 11.96
CA SER A 121 -21.55 13.66 11.93
C SER A 121 -22.23 12.93 10.77
N PRO A 122 -21.71 13.06 9.54
CA PRO A 122 -22.32 12.47 8.36
C PRO A 122 -22.50 10.96 8.50
N THR A 123 -23.72 10.49 8.27
CA THR A 123 -24.10 9.07 8.27
C THR A 123 -24.34 8.54 6.86
N CYS A 124 -24.44 9.44 5.88
CA CYS A 124 -24.55 9.14 4.46
C CYS A 124 -23.52 9.95 3.67
N HIS A 125 -23.11 9.45 2.50
CA HIS A 125 -22.09 10.08 1.67
C HIS A 125 -22.52 10.15 0.21
N TYR A 126 -21.96 11.09 -0.52
CA TYR A 126 -22.03 11.08 -1.97
C TYR A 126 -21.34 9.86 -2.59
N GLY A 127 -21.86 9.42 -3.72
CA GLY A 127 -21.18 8.48 -4.60
C GLY A 127 -19.92 9.10 -5.19
N ARG A 128 -18.76 8.55 -4.84
CA ARG A 128 -17.46 8.94 -5.43
C ARG A 128 -17.20 8.27 -6.77
N GLU A 129 -17.71 7.06 -6.91
CA GLU A 129 -17.72 6.27 -8.14
C GLU A 129 -19.09 5.62 -8.32
N ALA A 130 -19.37 5.21 -9.56
CA ALA A 130 -20.41 4.25 -9.88
C ALA A 130 -19.76 2.92 -10.21
N THR A 131 -20.23 1.85 -9.58
CA THR A 131 -20.04 0.49 -10.08
C THR A 131 -20.99 0.30 -11.26
N VAL A 132 -20.44 0.03 -12.43
CA VAL A 132 -21.20 -0.29 -13.66
C VAL A 132 -21.06 -1.77 -13.94
N ILE A 133 -22.18 -2.39 -14.28
CA ILE A 133 -22.28 -3.81 -14.62
C ILE A 133 -22.72 -3.89 -16.07
N ALA A 134 -21.93 -4.58 -16.90
CA ALA A 134 -22.23 -4.80 -18.31
C ALA A 134 -22.07 -6.28 -18.68
N ILE A 135 -22.75 -6.69 -19.75
CA ILE A 135 -22.67 -8.04 -20.30
C ILE A 135 -22.25 -7.96 -21.77
N GLY A 136 -21.28 -8.77 -22.18
CA GLY A 136 -20.80 -8.86 -23.57
C GLY A 136 -20.67 -10.31 -24.04
N PRO A 137 -21.10 -10.66 -25.26
CA PRO A 137 -21.01 -12.03 -25.77
C PRO A 137 -19.63 -12.39 -26.32
N TYR A 138 -19.25 -13.66 -26.22
CA TYR A 138 -18.04 -14.22 -26.84
C TYR A 138 -18.29 -14.63 -28.29
N ARG A 139 -18.22 -13.67 -29.22
CA ARG A 139 -18.49 -13.90 -30.64
C ARG A 139 -17.72 -12.95 -31.55
N ASN A 140 -17.74 -13.23 -32.85
CA ASN A 140 -16.99 -12.45 -33.86
C ASN A 140 -17.54 -11.03 -34.08
N ASP A 141 -18.86 -10.88 -34.03
CA ASP A 141 -19.56 -9.64 -34.36
C ASP A 141 -20.52 -9.27 -33.22
N ASN A 142 -20.88 -7.99 -33.09
CA ASN A 142 -21.81 -7.51 -32.06
C ASN A 142 -21.39 -7.94 -30.63
N TYR A 143 -20.09 -7.92 -30.33
CA TYR A 143 -19.51 -8.40 -29.05
C TYR A 143 -19.40 -7.30 -27.97
N HIS A 144 -20.01 -6.15 -28.23
CA HIS A 144 -19.93 -4.98 -27.36
C HIS A 144 -20.55 -5.22 -25.97
N GLY A 145 -20.05 -4.47 -24.98
CA GLY A 145 -20.58 -4.51 -23.63
C GLY A 145 -21.88 -3.71 -23.53
N VAL A 146 -22.93 -4.35 -23.03
CA VAL A 146 -24.25 -3.74 -22.84
C VAL A 146 -24.51 -3.54 -21.33
N PRO A 147 -24.81 -2.31 -20.87
CA PRO A 147 -24.99 -2.04 -19.45
C PRO A 147 -26.30 -2.65 -18.93
N ILE A 148 -26.23 -3.34 -17.80
CA ILE A 148 -27.39 -3.92 -17.10
C ILE A 148 -27.54 -3.41 -15.66
N GLY A 149 -26.60 -2.62 -15.17
CA GLY A 149 -26.68 -2.04 -13.84
C GLY A 149 -25.71 -0.90 -13.62
N GLN A 150 -26.13 0.03 -12.78
CA GLN A 150 -25.31 1.14 -12.30
C GLN A 150 -25.70 1.43 -10.85
N THR A 151 -24.72 1.51 -9.95
CA THR A 151 -24.95 1.86 -8.55
C THR A 151 -23.77 2.63 -7.97
N GLN A 152 -24.04 3.64 -7.14
CA GLN A 152 -23.00 4.53 -6.63
C GLN A 152 -22.35 3.97 -5.36
N THR A 153 -21.05 4.22 -5.18
CA THR A 153 -20.26 3.80 -4.02
C THR A 153 -19.42 4.94 -3.49
N CYS A 154 -19.25 5.00 -2.17
CA CYS A 154 -18.25 5.88 -1.52
C CYS A 154 -16.89 5.18 -1.29
N LYS A 155 -16.69 3.98 -1.87
CA LYS A 155 -15.54 3.07 -1.70
C LYS A 155 -15.38 2.46 -0.31
N SER A 156 -16.41 2.47 0.51
CA SER A 156 -16.38 1.81 1.82
C SER A 156 -16.85 0.36 1.78
N GLU A 157 -17.38 -0.09 0.64
CA GLU A 157 -17.85 -1.46 0.45
C GLU A 157 -16.75 -2.49 0.76
N LYS A 158 -17.17 -3.60 1.38
CA LYS A 158 -16.31 -4.74 1.68
C LYS A 158 -16.64 -5.88 0.73
N GLY A 159 -15.71 -6.84 0.60
CA GLY A 159 -15.85 -7.95 -0.35
C GLY A 159 -17.14 -8.77 -0.18
N GLU A 160 -17.76 -8.79 1.01
CA GLU A 160 -19.07 -9.45 1.20
C GLU A 160 -20.24 -8.70 0.55
N GLY A 161 -20.25 -7.36 0.63
CA GLY A 161 -21.28 -6.54 -0.03
C GLY A 161 -21.21 -6.71 -1.55
N PHE A 162 -20.00 -6.63 -2.10
CA PHE A 162 -19.78 -6.86 -3.52
C PHE A 162 -20.10 -8.31 -3.94
N ALA A 163 -19.77 -9.31 -3.13
CA ALA A 163 -20.16 -10.70 -3.39
C ALA A 163 -21.68 -10.90 -3.44
N ALA A 164 -22.43 -10.20 -2.59
CA ALA A 164 -23.90 -10.24 -2.63
C ALA A 164 -24.44 -9.63 -3.93
N LEU A 165 -23.88 -8.50 -4.39
CA LEU A 165 -24.21 -7.89 -5.68
C LEU A 165 -23.94 -8.85 -6.85
N LEU A 166 -22.77 -9.49 -6.89
CA LEU A 166 -22.43 -10.46 -7.94
C LEU A 166 -23.39 -11.65 -7.96
N ARG A 167 -23.73 -12.23 -6.79
CA ARG A 167 -24.69 -13.34 -6.70
C ARG A 167 -26.08 -12.92 -7.19
N LEU A 168 -26.53 -11.73 -6.82
CA LEU A 168 -27.80 -11.19 -7.28
C LEU A 168 -27.82 -11.05 -8.81
N THR A 169 -26.81 -10.39 -9.38
CA THR A 169 -26.72 -10.18 -10.83
C THR A 169 -26.67 -11.49 -11.62
N LEU A 170 -25.84 -12.46 -11.19
CA LEU A 170 -25.76 -13.77 -11.83
C LEU A 170 -27.10 -14.52 -11.77
N ALA A 171 -27.81 -14.45 -10.64
CA ALA A 171 -29.13 -15.05 -10.49
C ALA A 171 -30.17 -14.38 -11.41
N GLN A 172 -30.17 -13.05 -11.51
CA GLN A 172 -31.08 -12.34 -12.41
C GLN A 172 -30.80 -12.65 -13.88
N TRP A 173 -29.53 -12.70 -14.31
CA TRP A 173 -29.20 -13.13 -15.68
C TRP A 173 -29.69 -14.54 -15.98
N LYS A 174 -29.49 -15.48 -15.05
CA LYS A 174 -29.96 -16.86 -15.22
C LYS A 174 -31.48 -16.95 -15.44
N ILE A 175 -32.25 -16.12 -14.74
CA ILE A 175 -33.72 -16.12 -14.83
C ILE A 175 -34.19 -15.40 -16.09
N HIS A 176 -33.60 -14.23 -16.41
CA HIS A 176 -34.18 -13.28 -17.37
C HIS A 176 -33.44 -13.18 -18.71
N GLY A 177 -32.17 -13.57 -18.79
CA GLY A 177 -31.34 -13.39 -20.00
C GLY A 177 -30.78 -14.68 -20.59
N ALA A 178 -30.45 -15.65 -19.75
CA ALA A 178 -29.63 -16.80 -20.15
C ALA A 178 -30.29 -17.76 -21.15
N SER A 179 -31.62 -17.94 -21.11
CA SER A 179 -32.33 -18.84 -22.03
C SER A 179 -32.37 -18.31 -23.46
N GLU A 180 -32.44 -16.99 -23.64
CA GLU A 180 -32.57 -16.35 -24.95
C GLU A 180 -31.20 -15.95 -25.52
N ASN A 181 -30.28 -15.53 -24.67
CA ASN A 181 -29.00 -14.96 -25.10
C ASN A 181 -27.83 -15.93 -24.92
N GLY A 182 -27.89 -16.79 -23.88
CA GLY A 182 -26.82 -17.71 -23.53
C GLY A 182 -26.26 -17.46 -22.12
N PRO A 183 -25.53 -18.43 -21.56
CA PRO A 183 -25.06 -18.38 -20.18
C PRO A 183 -23.84 -17.47 -19.97
N ILE A 184 -23.68 -16.94 -18.75
CA ILE A 184 -22.41 -16.31 -18.33
C ILE A 184 -21.34 -17.38 -18.18
N PHE A 185 -20.16 -17.15 -18.77
CA PHE A 185 -18.97 -17.97 -18.58
C PHE A 185 -18.02 -17.39 -17.54
N THR A 186 -17.83 -16.07 -17.55
CA THR A 186 -16.89 -15.39 -16.64
C THR A 186 -17.45 -14.16 -15.96
N VAL A 187 -16.86 -13.80 -14.82
CA VAL A 187 -16.98 -12.47 -14.21
C VAL A 187 -15.62 -11.78 -14.29
N ASN A 188 -15.59 -10.57 -14.84
CA ASN A 188 -14.37 -9.83 -15.17
C ASN A 188 -14.35 -8.50 -14.42
N THR A 189 -13.25 -8.21 -13.73
CA THR A 189 -13.05 -7.01 -12.92
C THR A 189 -11.61 -6.50 -13.05
N ASP A 190 -11.36 -5.24 -12.72
CA ASP A 190 -10.04 -4.57 -12.78
C ASP A 190 -8.97 -5.10 -11.79
N GLY A 191 -9.36 -6.00 -10.88
CA GLY A 191 -8.45 -6.64 -9.92
C GLY A 191 -8.24 -5.87 -8.63
N ASP A 192 -9.13 -4.92 -8.29
CA ASP A 192 -9.21 -4.33 -6.95
C ASP A 192 -9.27 -5.40 -5.85
N SER A 193 -8.66 -5.13 -4.70
CA SER A 193 -8.57 -6.10 -3.61
C SER A 193 -9.94 -6.54 -3.04
N VAL A 194 -10.92 -5.64 -3.02
CA VAL A 194 -12.30 -5.90 -2.59
C VAL A 194 -12.99 -6.80 -3.61
N PHE A 195 -12.85 -6.48 -4.90
CA PHE A 195 -13.41 -7.28 -5.99
C PHE A 195 -12.79 -8.67 -6.02
N ARG A 196 -11.46 -8.78 -5.88
CA ARG A 196 -10.76 -10.07 -5.84
C ARG A 196 -11.27 -10.96 -4.70
N ASP A 197 -11.38 -10.44 -3.47
CA ASP A 197 -11.92 -11.24 -2.35
C ASP A 197 -13.35 -11.71 -2.60
N ALA A 198 -14.19 -10.87 -3.21
CA ALA A 198 -15.56 -11.25 -3.57
C ALA A 198 -15.59 -12.35 -4.65
N LEU A 199 -14.75 -12.26 -5.68
CA LEU A 199 -14.66 -13.27 -6.74
C LEU A 199 -14.28 -14.64 -6.16
N PHE A 200 -13.33 -14.70 -5.22
CA PHE A 200 -13.02 -15.96 -4.53
C PHE A 200 -14.23 -16.53 -3.77
N LYS A 201 -15.04 -15.68 -3.13
CA LYS A 201 -16.26 -16.11 -2.38
C LYS A 201 -17.42 -16.55 -3.26
N VAL A 202 -17.43 -16.16 -4.53
CA VAL A 202 -18.55 -16.44 -5.46
C VAL A 202 -18.16 -17.49 -6.49
N LEU A 203 -16.90 -17.53 -6.92
CA LEU A 203 -16.43 -18.30 -8.09
C LEU A 203 -15.48 -19.45 -7.74
N ILE A 204 -15.16 -19.66 -6.47
CA ILE A 204 -14.38 -20.80 -5.98
C ILE A 204 -15.14 -21.39 -4.79
N VAL A 205 -16.29 -22.00 -5.09
CA VAL A 205 -17.22 -22.52 -4.08
C VAL A 205 -17.54 -24.00 -4.25
N ARG A 206 -17.23 -24.59 -5.41
CA ARG A 206 -17.38 -26.03 -5.66
C ARG A 206 -16.43 -26.54 -6.74
N THR A 207 -16.07 -27.81 -6.65
CA THR A 207 -15.36 -28.53 -7.71
C THR A 207 -16.35 -29.00 -8.79
N LEU A 208 -15.91 -29.04 -10.06
CA LEU A 208 -16.69 -29.66 -11.14
C LEU A 208 -17.01 -31.13 -10.83
N ALA A 209 -18.30 -31.49 -10.96
CA ALA A 209 -18.76 -32.87 -10.73
C ALA A 209 -18.11 -33.84 -11.75
N PRO A 210 -17.64 -35.03 -11.34
CA PRO A 210 -17.00 -35.99 -12.25
C PRO A 210 -17.83 -36.40 -13.46
N SER A 211 -19.15 -36.34 -13.34
CA SER A 211 -20.11 -36.66 -14.41
C SER A 211 -20.41 -35.48 -15.35
N SER A 212 -19.91 -34.27 -15.08
CA SER A 212 -20.18 -33.10 -15.91
C SER A 212 -19.35 -33.12 -17.19
N PHE A 213 -19.90 -32.55 -18.27
CA PHE A 213 -19.18 -32.42 -19.55
C PHE A 213 -17.84 -31.71 -19.38
N LEU A 214 -17.81 -30.63 -18.60
CA LEU A 214 -16.59 -29.85 -18.35
C LEU A 214 -15.55 -30.66 -17.60
N HIS A 215 -15.94 -31.47 -16.61
CA HIS A 215 -14.99 -32.33 -15.91
C HIS A 215 -14.33 -33.31 -16.88
N VAL A 216 -15.12 -33.98 -17.73
CA VAL A 216 -14.60 -34.93 -18.73
C VAL A 216 -13.60 -34.25 -19.68
N LYS A 217 -13.84 -32.99 -20.06
CA LYS A 217 -12.93 -32.23 -20.93
C LYS A 217 -11.67 -31.75 -20.23
N LEU A 218 -11.78 -31.30 -18.98
CA LEU A 218 -10.72 -30.57 -18.27
C LEU A 218 -9.91 -31.41 -17.28
N ALA A 219 -10.44 -32.55 -16.80
CA ALA A 219 -9.75 -33.40 -15.83
C ALA A 219 -8.43 -33.99 -16.37
N GLY A 220 -8.31 -34.12 -17.69
CA GLY A 220 -7.06 -34.53 -18.34
C GLY A 220 -5.96 -33.45 -18.31
N CYS A 221 -6.30 -32.20 -17.96
CA CYS A 221 -5.35 -31.11 -17.80
C CYS A 221 -4.76 -31.14 -16.38
N ARG A 222 -3.85 -32.08 -16.10
CA ARG A 222 -3.25 -32.26 -14.76
C ARG A 222 -2.71 -30.93 -14.19
N GLY A 223 -3.12 -30.59 -12.96
CA GLY A 223 -2.76 -29.33 -12.29
C GLY A 223 -3.65 -28.13 -12.62
N LEU A 224 -4.57 -28.23 -13.58
CA LEU A 224 -5.61 -27.22 -13.79
C LEU A 224 -6.63 -27.26 -12.65
N ASN A 225 -6.81 -26.13 -11.96
CA ASN A 225 -7.80 -26.04 -10.88
C ASN A 225 -9.24 -26.17 -11.42
N LEU A 226 -10.00 -27.14 -10.89
CA LEU A 226 -11.38 -27.43 -11.31
C LEU A 226 -12.47 -26.79 -10.41
N GLU A 227 -12.08 -25.90 -9.50
CA GLU A 227 -13.04 -25.15 -8.69
C GLU A 227 -13.77 -24.09 -9.53
N CYS A 228 -15.04 -23.84 -9.27
CA CYS A 228 -15.83 -22.85 -9.99
C CYS A 228 -16.97 -22.31 -9.14
N GLY A 229 -17.64 -21.30 -9.69
CA GLY A 229 -18.87 -20.74 -9.15
C GLY A 229 -20.08 -21.63 -9.39
N GLN A 230 -21.24 -21.12 -8.99
CA GLN A 230 -22.51 -21.66 -9.46
C GLN A 230 -22.55 -21.61 -11.01
N ASP A 231 -23.14 -22.62 -11.64
CA ASP A 231 -23.30 -22.72 -13.12
C ASP A 231 -21.98 -22.65 -13.91
N ASP A 232 -20.92 -23.19 -13.29
CA ASP A 232 -19.56 -23.37 -13.78
C ASP A 232 -18.87 -22.05 -14.20
N VAL A 233 -19.29 -20.92 -13.59
CA VAL A 233 -18.72 -19.59 -13.84
C VAL A 233 -17.34 -19.45 -13.20
N VAL A 234 -16.40 -18.82 -13.89
CA VAL A 234 -15.02 -18.60 -13.42
C VAL A 234 -14.63 -17.12 -13.49
N SER A 235 -13.57 -16.72 -12.81
CA SER A 235 -13.06 -15.33 -12.86
C SER A 235 -12.31 -15.10 -14.16
N GLY A 236 -12.61 -14.06 -14.95
CA GLY A 236 -11.82 -13.67 -16.11
C GLY A 236 -11.04 -12.38 -15.86
N PRO A 237 -9.85 -12.43 -15.22
CA PRO A 237 -8.99 -11.26 -15.10
C PRO A 237 -8.72 -10.63 -16.47
N ASP A 238 -8.66 -9.32 -16.52
CA ASP A 238 -8.36 -8.62 -17.77
C ASP A 238 -6.89 -8.77 -18.18
N ALA A 239 -6.67 -9.21 -19.42
CA ALA A 239 -5.34 -9.46 -19.97
C ALA A 239 -4.46 -8.19 -19.98
N LYS A 240 -5.00 -7.02 -20.35
CA LYS A 240 -4.23 -5.76 -20.39
C LYS A 240 -3.81 -5.37 -18.98
N HIS A 241 -4.68 -5.53 -17.98
CA HIS A 241 -4.36 -5.25 -16.57
C HIS A 241 -3.27 -6.16 -16.00
N VAL A 242 -3.35 -7.48 -16.23
CA VAL A 242 -2.29 -8.39 -15.75
C VAL A 242 -0.95 -8.19 -16.48
N VAL A 243 -0.96 -7.80 -17.76
CA VAL A 243 0.25 -7.43 -18.52
C VAL A 243 0.91 -6.17 -17.93
N LYS A 244 0.12 -5.12 -17.63
CA LYS A 244 0.62 -3.91 -16.95
C LYS A 244 1.28 -4.23 -15.61
N ARG A 245 0.67 -5.13 -14.83
CA ARG A 245 1.22 -5.57 -13.54
C ARG A 245 2.47 -6.43 -13.70
N GLY A 246 2.55 -7.24 -14.75
CA GLY A 246 3.76 -7.97 -15.15
C GLY A 246 4.95 -7.04 -15.38
N ALA A 247 4.78 -5.99 -16.18
CA ALA A 247 5.85 -5.00 -16.40
C ALA A 247 6.19 -4.22 -15.12
N THR A 248 5.18 -3.83 -14.34
CA THR A 248 5.39 -3.14 -13.05
C THR A 248 6.22 -4.00 -12.09
N SER A 249 5.99 -5.31 -12.04
CA SER A 249 6.81 -6.26 -11.28
C SER A 249 8.26 -6.29 -11.77
N GLY A 250 8.47 -6.25 -13.09
CA GLY A 250 9.80 -6.15 -13.70
C GLY A 250 10.54 -4.84 -13.38
N HIS A 251 9.81 -3.74 -13.19
CA HIS A 251 10.36 -2.44 -12.78
C HIS A 251 10.66 -2.34 -11.28
N SER A 252 10.21 -3.31 -10.47
CA SER A 252 10.38 -3.27 -9.02
C SER A 252 11.86 -3.28 -8.62
N GLN A 253 12.21 -2.58 -7.53
CA GLN A 253 13.58 -2.56 -7.00
C GLN A 253 14.04 -3.94 -6.50
N GLU A 254 13.10 -4.78 -6.08
CA GLU A 254 13.37 -6.14 -5.61
C GLU A 254 13.67 -7.11 -6.76
N GLY A 255 13.12 -6.85 -7.95
CA GLY A 255 13.28 -7.71 -9.13
C GLY A 255 12.48 -9.02 -9.05
N THR A 256 12.61 -9.81 -10.10
CA THR A 256 11.98 -11.13 -10.26
C THR A 256 13.05 -12.21 -10.23
N LEU A 257 12.95 -13.16 -9.29
CA LEU A 257 13.85 -14.32 -9.22
C LEU A 257 13.41 -15.38 -10.25
N ILE A 258 14.30 -15.71 -11.19
CA ILE A 258 14.10 -16.76 -12.18
C ILE A 258 15.28 -17.73 -12.11
N ALA A 259 15.00 -18.99 -11.81
CA ALA A 259 15.99 -20.02 -11.52
C ALA A 259 16.88 -19.68 -10.31
N GLN A 260 18.04 -19.08 -10.52
CA GLN A 260 18.94 -18.64 -9.43
C GLN A 260 19.38 -17.18 -9.59
N THR A 261 18.81 -16.47 -10.57
CA THR A 261 19.20 -15.11 -10.91
C THR A 261 18.05 -14.15 -10.66
N VAL A 262 18.32 -13.09 -9.91
CA VAL A 262 17.38 -11.98 -9.73
C VAL A 262 17.50 -11.05 -10.93
N ILE A 263 16.42 -10.87 -11.69
CA ILE A 263 16.31 -9.86 -12.72
C ILE A 263 15.68 -8.62 -12.08
N ASN A 264 16.51 -7.64 -11.74
CA ASN A 264 16.08 -6.34 -11.21
C ASN A 264 16.28 -5.24 -12.25
N ARG A 265 15.80 -4.03 -11.94
CA ARG A 265 15.87 -2.89 -12.86
C ARG A 265 17.29 -2.61 -13.38
N SER A 266 18.33 -2.71 -12.55
CA SER A 266 19.72 -2.47 -12.97
C SER A 266 20.22 -3.50 -13.99
N ILE A 267 19.99 -4.79 -13.73
CA ILE A 267 20.36 -5.88 -14.65
C ILE A 267 19.56 -5.71 -15.94
N LEU A 268 18.27 -5.40 -15.82
CA LEU A 268 17.40 -5.18 -16.97
C LEU A 268 17.86 -4.00 -17.84
N THR A 269 18.25 -2.86 -17.26
CA THR A 269 18.85 -1.73 -18.00
C THR A 269 20.09 -2.16 -18.76
N GLN A 270 21.04 -2.82 -18.09
CA GLN A 270 22.30 -3.24 -18.70
C GLN A 270 22.09 -4.17 -19.91
N TRP A 271 21.12 -5.08 -19.83
CA TRP A 271 20.85 -6.04 -20.89
C TRP A 271 19.99 -5.46 -22.01
N LEU A 272 19.07 -4.54 -21.71
CA LEU A 272 18.31 -3.81 -22.74
C LEU A 272 19.21 -2.90 -23.58
N GLU A 273 20.20 -2.24 -22.97
CA GLU A 273 21.18 -1.42 -23.70
C GLU A 273 22.04 -2.22 -24.69
N ARG A 274 22.06 -3.56 -24.59
CA ARG A 274 22.75 -4.43 -25.56
C ARG A 274 21.92 -4.68 -26.83
N LEU A 275 20.62 -4.39 -26.81
CA LEU A 275 19.76 -4.61 -27.97
C LEU A 275 20.06 -3.61 -29.09
N PRO A 276 20.07 -4.04 -30.36
CA PRO A 276 20.29 -3.15 -31.49
C PRO A 276 19.15 -2.13 -31.59
N GLY A 277 19.49 -0.85 -31.58
CA GLY A 277 18.53 0.26 -31.71
C GLY A 277 18.03 0.88 -30.41
N GLU A 278 18.42 0.33 -29.26
CA GLU A 278 18.13 0.92 -27.94
C GLU A 278 19.26 1.87 -27.50
N THR A 279 18.92 3.08 -27.07
CA THR A 279 19.83 4.05 -26.44
C THR A 279 19.57 4.14 -24.94
N LYS A 280 20.46 4.79 -24.18
CA LYS A 280 20.23 5.00 -22.73
C LYS A 280 18.91 5.73 -22.47
N GLU A 281 18.57 6.69 -23.33
CA GLU A 281 17.34 7.47 -23.25
C GLU A 281 16.12 6.61 -23.56
N THR A 282 16.15 5.77 -24.62
CA THR A 282 15.02 4.89 -24.94
C THR A 282 14.82 3.82 -23.87
N VAL A 283 15.90 3.28 -23.29
CA VAL A 283 15.83 2.33 -22.17
C VAL A 283 15.31 3.00 -20.91
N ALA A 284 15.74 4.22 -20.58
CA ALA A 284 15.18 4.99 -19.47
C ALA A 284 13.68 5.24 -19.65
N ILE A 285 13.25 5.53 -20.88
CA ILE A 285 11.85 5.61 -21.29
C ILE A 285 11.21 4.21 -21.41
N LEU A 286 11.93 3.09 -21.38
CA LEU A 286 11.26 1.78 -21.37
C LEU A 286 10.93 1.34 -19.94
N ILE A 287 11.77 1.74 -18.97
CA ILE A 287 11.73 1.28 -17.58
C ILE A 287 11.17 2.29 -16.55
N ASP A 288 10.66 3.44 -16.99
CA ASP A 288 10.09 4.45 -16.08
C ASP A 288 8.79 3.93 -15.42
N PRO A 289 8.71 3.92 -14.08
CA PRO A 289 7.49 3.54 -13.37
C PRO A 289 6.35 4.57 -13.45
N ALA A 290 6.62 5.83 -13.83
CA ALA A 290 5.61 6.89 -13.81
C ALA A 290 4.46 6.70 -14.81
N ASP A 291 4.68 5.94 -15.88
CA ASP A 291 3.74 5.73 -17.00
C ASP A 291 3.21 4.28 -17.09
N HIS A 292 3.08 3.60 -15.95
CA HIS A 292 2.62 2.20 -15.84
C HIS A 292 1.19 1.93 -16.39
N GLN A 293 0.41 2.98 -16.70
CA GLN A 293 -0.91 2.85 -17.30
C GLN A 293 -0.89 2.75 -18.83
N ASN A 294 0.28 2.93 -19.46
CA ASN A 294 0.46 2.87 -20.91
C ASN A 294 0.64 1.42 -21.39
N VAL A 295 -0.43 0.86 -21.95
CA VAL A 295 -0.47 -0.52 -22.45
C VAL A 295 0.54 -0.75 -23.60
N PRO A 296 0.62 0.09 -24.66
CA PRO A 296 1.63 -0.07 -25.71
C PRO A 296 3.08 -0.13 -25.19
N ARG A 297 3.43 0.73 -24.22
CA ARG A 297 4.76 0.75 -23.60
C ARG A 297 5.07 -0.52 -22.82
N THR A 298 4.07 -1.03 -22.10
CA THR A 298 4.14 -2.30 -21.38
C THR A 298 4.44 -3.47 -22.32
N TYR A 299 3.75 -3.54 -23.47
CA TYR A 299 4.04 -4.56 -24.48
C TYR A 299 5.43 -4.42 -25.09
N LYS A 300 5.88 -3.19 -25.38
CA LYS A 300 7.26 -2.95 -25.86
C LYS A 300 8.31 -3.44 -24.86
N PHE A 301 8.10 -3.17 -23.57
CA PHE A 301 8.99 -3.62 -22.51
C PHE A 301 9.10 -5.15 -22.45
N LEU A 302 7.97 -5.87 -22.43
CA LEU A 302 8.01 -7.34 -22.39
C LEU A 302 8.59 -7.95 -23.68
N LYS A 303 8.31 -7.34 -24.85
CA LYS A 303 8.97 -7.74 -26.11
C LYS A 303 10.47 -7.55 -26.07
N ALA A 304 10.96 -6.49 -25.42
CA ALA A 304 12.39 -6.27 -25.25
C ALA A 304 13.01 -7.34 -24.35
N ILE A 305 12.34 -7.79 -23.28
CA ILE A 305 12.78 -8.94 -22.47
C ILE A 305 12.89 -10.22 -23.33
N ILE A 306 11.89 -10.47 -24.19
CA ILE A 306 11.90 -11.61 -25.12
C ILE A 306 13.10 -11.51 -26.07
N ALA A 307 13.35 -10.31 -26.63
CA ALA A 307 14.48 -10.07 -27.53
C ALA A 307 15.83 -10.29 -26.84
N VAL A 308 16.01 -9.83 -25.59
CA VAL A 308 17.23 -10.09 -24.81
C VAL A 308 17.48 -11.58 -24.63
N GLY A 309 16.44 -12.36 -24.33
CA GLY A 309 16.54 -13.80 -24.17
C GLY A 309 16.87 -14.54 -25.48
N ALA A 310 16.38 -14.03 -26.60
CA ALA A 310 16.60 -14.59 -27.94
C ALA A 310 17.95 -14.18 -28.55
N ASP A 311 18.53 -13.04 -28.13
CA ASP A 311 19.77 -12.52 -28.71
C ASP A 311 20.98 -13.38 -28.30
N ARG A 312 21.40 -14.21 -29.25
CA ARG A 312 22.78 -14.64 -29.42
C ARG A 312 23.09 -14.55 -30.91
N ALA A 313 23.41 -13.35 -31.39
CA ALA A 313 24.07 -13.23 -32.67
C ALA A 313 25.25 -14.23 -32.75
N PRO A 314 25.47 -14.94 -33.87
CA PRO A 314 26.55 -15.93 -34.00
C PRO A 314 27.96 -15.41 -33.68
N ASN A 315 28.13 -14.07 -33.69
CA ASN A 315 29.39 -13.36 -33.45
C ASN A 315 29.41 -12.58 -32.12
N ALA A 316 28.46 -12.82 -31.21
CA ALA A 316 28.44 -12.15 -29.91
C ALA A 316 29.67 -12.55 -29.06
N PRO A 317 30.28 -11.60 -28.32
CA PRO A 317 31.41 -11.92 -27.45
C PRO A 317 31.03 -12.97 -26.40
N VAL A 318 32.00 -13.82 -26.04
CA VAL A 318 31.80 -14.88 -25.02
C VAL A 318 31.39 -14.23 -23.71
N LEU A 319 30.16 -14.53 -23.25
CA LEU A 319 29.64 -14.02 -21.98
C LEU A 319 30.46 -14.59 -20.82
N SER A 320 30.67 -13.77 -19.78
CA SER A 320 31.19 -14.27 -18.50
C SER A 320 30.25 -15.33 -17.92
N PRO A 321 30.70 -16.23 -17.02
CA PRO A 321 29.82 -17.22 -16.39
C PRO A 321 28.59 -16.59 -15.70
N THR A 322 28.75 -15.42 -15.07
CA THR A 322 27.66 -14.66 -14.44
C THR A 322 26.71 -14.06 -15.48
N ASP A 323 27.25 -13.52 -16.57
CA ASP A 323 26.43 -13.02 -17.69
C ASP A 323 25.73 -14.18 -18.40
N GLN A 324 26.32 -15.37 -18.45
CA GLN A 324 25.70 -16.57 -19.01
C GLN A 324 24.53 -17.05 -18.14
N ALA A 325 24.67 -17.03 -16.81
CA ALA A 325 23.58 -17.33 -15.88
C ALA A 325 22.46 -16.27 -15.98
N THR A 326 22.82 -15.00 -16.19
CA THR A 326 21.86 -13.91 -16.37
C THR A 326 21.14 -13.98 -17.71
N HIS A 327 21.86 -14.23 -18.81
CA HIS A 327 21.28 -14.48 -20.13
C HIS A 327 20.33 -15.67 -20.10
N ARG A 328 20.70 -16.76 -19.42
CA ARG A 328 19.83 -17.92 -19.22
C ARG A 328 18.53 -17.54 -18.49
N ALA A 329 18.61 -16.69 -17.46
CA ALA A 329 17.43 -16.21 -16.77
C ALA A 329 16.56 -15.34 -17.68
N PHE A 330 17.14 -14.45 -18.50
CA PHE A 330 16.41 -13.70 -19.52
C PHE A 330 15.81 -14.59 -20.61
N ALA A 331 16.49 -15.65 -21.04
CA ALA A 331 15.97 -16.61 -21.99
C ALA A 331 14.72 -17.31 -21.43
N LEU A 332 14.78 -17.76 -20.17
CA LEU A 332 13.62 -18.36 -19.48
C LEU A 332 12.48 -17.36 -19.26
N ALA A 333 12.81 -16.13 -18.86
CA ALA A 333 11.83 -15.05 -18.69
C ALA A 333 11.15 -14.69 -20.01
N GLY A 334 11.94 -14.56 -21.07
CA GLY A 334 11.50 -14.28 -22.43
C GLY A 334 10.59 -15.38 -22.94
N GLU A 335 10.98 -16.64 -22.83
CA GLU A 335 10.16 -17.80 -23.22
C GLU A 335 8.82 -17.84 -22.48
N MET A 336 8.81 -17.48 -21.18
CA MET A 336 7.59 -17.42 -20.38
C MET A 336 6.67 -16.28 -20.84
N TRP A 337 7.18 -15.06 -20.95
CA TRP A 337 6.37 -13.91 -21.37
C TRP A 337 5.96 -14.00 -22.84
N ASP A 338 6.77 -14.59 -23.71
CA ASP A 338 6.40 -14.88 -25.10
C ASP A 338 5.22 -15.86 -25.14
N ALA A 339 5.31 -16.97 -24.39
CA ALA A 339 4.23 -17.94 -24.28
C ALA A 339 2.91 -17.33 -23.75
N PHE A 340 3.00 -16.27 -22.94
CA PHE A 340 1.84 -15.53 -22.44
C PHE A 340 1.31 -14.49 -23.42
N LEU A 341 2.17 -13.77 -24.13
CA LEU A 341 1.77 -12.63 -24.98
C LEU A 341 1.31 -13.08 -26.37
N GLN A 342 1.97 -14.06 -27.00
CA GLN A 342 1.64 -14.51 -28.36
C GLN A 342 0.16 -14.92 -28.55
N PRO A 343 -0.51 -15.55 -27.57
CA PRO A 343 -1.95 -15.81 -27.63
C PRO A 343 -2.85 -14.60 -27.85
N PHE A 344 -2.39 -13.40 -27.53
CA PHE A 344 -3.13 -12.15 -27.77
C PHE A 344 -2.63 -11.41 -29.02
N LEU A 345 -1.36 -11.57 -29.35
CA LEU A 345 -0.67 -10.75 -30.36
C LEU A 345 -0.61 -11.41 -31.73
N SER A 346 -0.51 -12.73 -31.79
CA SER A 346 -0.29 -13.43 -33.06
C SER A 346 -1.58 -13.49 -33.87
N ARG A 347 -1.51 -13.08 -35.13
CA ARG A 347 -2.64 -13.07 -36.07
C ARG A 347 -3.02 -14.48 -36.54
N GLU A 348 -2.01 -15.30 -36.79
CA GLU A 348 -2.12 -16.55 -37.54
C GLU A 348 -2.34 -17.78 -36.64
N MET A 349 -2.04 -17.67 -35.35
CA MET A 349 -2.23 -18.78 -34.40
C MET A 349 -3.70 -19.23 -34.35
N SER A 350 -3.90 -20.53 -34.50
CA SER A 350 -5.15 -21.21 -34.17
C SER A 350 -5.43 -21.18 -32.67
N LEU A 351 -6.68 -21.35 -32.27
CA LEU A 351 -7.07 -21.41 -30.87
C LEU A 351 -6.33 -22.53 -30.10
N SER A 352 -6.09 -23.67 -30.74
CA SER A 352 -5.31 -24.78 -30.17
C SER A 352 -3.86 -24.38 -29.87
N GLU A 353 -3.20 -23.66 -30.78
CA GLU A 353 -1.83 -23.16 -30.56
C GLU A 353 -1.80 -22.10 -29.46
N ARG A 354 -2.80 -21.23 -29.40
CA ARG A 354 -2.93 -20.23 -28.32
C ARG A 354 -3.04 -20.89 -26.95
N LEU A 355 -3.90 -21.91 -26.83
CA LEU A 355 -4.06 -22.67 -25.59
C LEU A 355 -2.82 -23.49 -25.23
N ALA A 356 -2.11 -24.05 -26.21
CA ALA A 356 -0.83 -24.72 -25.96
C ALA A 356 0.23 -23.74 -25.43
N SER A 357 0.25 -22.52 -25.97
CA SER A 357 1.13 -21.44 -25.50
C SER A 357 0.78 -21.00 -24.07
N PHE A 358 -0.51 -20.81 -23.76
CA PHE A 358 -0.94 -20.56 -22.37
C PHE A 358 -0.63 -21.72 -21.43
N SER A 359 -0.75 -22.97 -21.89
CA SER A 359 -0.34 -24.12 -21.09
C SER A 359 1.16 -24.06 -20.78
N LYS A 360 2.01 -23.77 -21.78
CA LYS A 360 3.45 -23.59 -21.59
C LYS A 360 3.73 -22.51 -20.53
N PHE A 361 3.10 -21.34 -20.65
CA PHE A 361 3.21 -20.28 -19.65
C PHE A 361 2.80 -20.75 -18.25
N ALA A 362 1.63 -21.40 -18.12
CA ALA A 362 1.08 -21.81 -16.83
C ALA A 362 1.99 -22.81 -16.10
N HIS A 363 2.57 -23.77 -16.84
CA HIS A 363 3.53 -24.74 -16.31
C HIS A 363 4.84 -24.05 -15.88
N MET A 364 5.38 -23.10 -16.68
CA MET A 364 6.57 -22.33 -16.30
C MET A 364 6.32 -21.50 -15.04
N ALA A 365 5.20 -20.77 -15.01
CA ALA A 365 4.83 -19.93 -13.87
C ALA A 365 4.64 -20.76 -12.61
N PHE A 366 3.97 -21.92 -12.70
CA PHE A 366 3.81 -22.85 -11.58
C PHE A 366 5.16 -23.34 -11.06
N ALA A 367 6.05 -23.80 -11.94
CA ALA A 367 7.37 -24.29 -11.54
C ALA A 367 8.21 -23.20 -10.86
N PHE A 368 8.30 -22.01 -11.45
CA PHE A 368 9.03 -20.88 -10.84
C PHE A 368 8.42 -20.45 -9.51
N PHE A 369 7.10 -20.42 -9.39
CA PHE A 369 6.45 -20.08 -8.13
C PHE A 369 6.65 -21.15 -7.05
N ARG A 370 6.66 -22.44 -7.40
CA ARG A 370 7.03 -23.53 -6.47
C ARG A 370 8.47 -23.41 -5.98
N MET A 371 9.39 -23.01 -6.86
CA MET A 371 10.80 -22.87 -6.51
C MET A 371 11.10 -21.61 -5.69
N HIS A 372 10.38 -20.50 -5.92
CA HIS A 372 10.78 -19.17 -5.42
C HIS A 372 9.69 -18.41 -4.66
N GLY A 373 8.45 -18.90 -4.67
CA GLY A 373 7.30 -18.23 -4.07
C GLY A 373 7.13 -16.80 -4.56
N SER A 374 6.84 -15.89 -3.63
CA SER A 374 6.61 -14.47 -3.93
C SER A 374 7.84 -13.71 -4.43
N SER A 375 9.05 -14.31 -4.37
CA SER A 375 10.28 -13.73 -4.93
C SER A 375 10.31 -13.79 -6.46
N PHE A 376 9.56 -14.72 -7.06
CA PHE A 376 9.31 -14.75 -8.51
C PHE A 376 8.27 -13.69 -8.87
N LEU A 377 6.98 -13.94 -8.65
CA LEU A 377 5.89 -12.98 -8.86
C LEU A 377 5.17 -12.68 -7.56
N SER A 378 4.54 -11.50 -7.42
CA SER A 378 3.69 -11.26 -6.25
C SER A 378 2.56 -12.29 -6.19
N ASN A 379 2.13 -12.63 -4.98
CA ASN A 379 1.10 -13.64 -4.77
C ASN A 379 -0.18 -13.33 -5.57
N GLN A 380 -0.57 -12.05 -5.61
CA GLN A 380 -1.75 -11.58 -6.33
C GLN A 380 -1.58 -11.67 -7.85
N LEU A 381 -0.43 -11.23 -8.38
CA LEU A 381 -0.16 -11.27 -9.82
C LEU A 381 -0.09 -12.73 -10.32
N TYR A 382 0.59 -13.61 -9.58
CA TYR A 382 0.61 -15.04 -9.90
C TYR A 382 -0.80 -15.64 -9.95
N GLY A 383 -1.63 -15.34 -8.94
CA GLY A 383 -3.00 -15.82 -8.88
C GLY A 383 -3.85 -15.36 -10.06
N ASP A 384 -3.75 -14.08 -10.43
CA ASP A 384 -4.54 -13.52 -11.53
C ASP A 384 -4.07 -14.06 -12.90
N LEU A 385 -2.76 -14.27 -13.10
CA LEU A 385 -2.22 -14.88 -14.32
C LEU A 385 -2.69 -16.35 -14.49
N GLN A 386 -2.65 -17.15 -13.42
CA GLN A 386 -3.15 -18.53 -13.45
C GLN A 386 -4.67 -18.60 -13.62
N ALA A 387 -5.42 -17.68 -13.00
CA ALA A 387 -6.86 -17.58 -13.17
C ALA A 387 -7.26 -17.22 -14.61
N LEU A 388 -6.52 -16.33 -15.28
CA LEU A 388 -6.74 -16.01 -16.69
C LEU A 388 -6.54 -17.23 -17.60
N VAL A 389 -5.45 -17.98 -17.42
CA VAL A 389 -5.23 -19.22 -18.19
C VAL A 389 -6.34 -20.22 -17.92
N LYS A 390 -6.70 -20.43 -16.66
CA LYS A 390 -7.82 -21.31 -16.30
C LYS A 390 -9.10 -20.90 -17.04
N SER A 391 -9.41 -19.62 -17.08
CA SER A 391 -10.62 -19.12 -17.73
C SER A 391 -10.61 -19.32 -19.24
N ALA A 392 -9.46 -19.20 -19.90
CA ALA A 392 -9.33 -19.58 -21.30
C ALA A 392 -9.74 -21.05 -21.55
N PHE A 393 -9.24 -21.99 -20.74
CA PHE A 393 -9.57 -23.42 -20.88
C PHE A 393 -11.04 -23.70 -20.56
N PHE A 394 -11.57 -23.11 -19.50
CA PHE A 394 -12.98 -23.24 -19.11
C PHE A 394 -13.91 -22.68 -20.19
N CYS A 395 -13.68 -21.46 -20.67
CA CYS A 395 -14.54 -20.83 -21.68
C CYS A 395 -14.58 -21.63 -22.98
N VAL A 396 -13.43 -22.14 -23.45
CA VAL A 396 -13.39 -22.98 -24.65
C VAL A 396 -14.12 -24.30 -24.44
N ALA A 397 -13.97 -24.96 -23.28
CA ALA A 397 -14.72 -26.18 -22.96
C ALA A 397 -16.23 -25.91 -22.86
N ARG A 398 -16.63 -24.78 -22.29
CA ARG A 398 -18.03 -24.37 -22.18
C ARG A 398 -18.62 -24.02 -23.54
N GLN A 399 -17.88 -23.35 -24.40
CA GLN A 399 -18.34 -23.09 -25.77
C GLN A 399 -18.46 -24.39 -26.56
N GLN A 400 -17.56 -25.37 -26.39
CA GLN A 400 -17.72 -26.71 -26.99
C GLN A 400 -19.00 -27.43 -26.54
N GLN A 401 -19.42 -27.24 -25.29
CA GLN A 401 -20.66 -27.80 -24.76
C GLN A 401 -21.88 -27.11 -25.38
N LEU A 402 -21.78 -25.81 -25.63
CA LEU A 402 -22.87 -24.96 -26.08
C LEU A 402 -23.07 -25.07 -27.60
N ASP A 403 -22.01 -24.79 -28.37
CA ASP A 403 -21.95 -24.99 -29.82
C ASP A 403 -20.48 -25.16 -30.24
N PRO A 404 -20.05 -26.37 -30.63
CA PRO A 404 -18.66 -26.65 -31.00
C PRO A 404 -18.22 -25.97 -32.31
N GLU A 405 -19.14 -25.56 -33.18
CA GLU A 405 -18.81 -24.92 -34.46
C GLU A 405 -18.40 -23.45 -34.31
N GLN A 406 -18.70 -22.82 -33.17
CA GLN A 406 -18.41 -21.41 -32.94
C GLN A 406 -16.92 -21.13 -32.71
N ALA A 407 -16.52 -19.94 -33.13
CA ALA A 407 -15.22 -19.38 -32.80
C ALA A 407 -15.19 -18.85 -31.36
N PHE A 408 -14.02 -18.87 -30.72
CA PHE A 408 -13.80 -18.22 -29.43
C PHE A 408 -12.53 -17.38 -29.46
N TYR A 409 -12.63 -16.14 -28.98
CA TYR A 409 -11.53 -15.18 -29.03
C TYR A 409 -11.02 -14.88 -27.61
N LEU A 410 -9.80 -15.34 -27.30
CA LEU A 410 -9.23 -15.23 -25.96
C LEU A 410 -9.09 -13.78 -25.47
N TYR A 411 -8.90 -12.83 -26.38
CA TYR A 411 -8.76 -11.42 -26.04
C TYR A 411 -10.06 -10.80 -25.46
N GLN A 412 -11.22 -11.41 -25.72
CA GLN A 412 -12.51 -10.97 -25.15
C GLN A 412 -12.65 -11.34 -23.66
N ILE A 413 -11.74 -12.17 -23.11
CA ILE A 413 -11.68 -12.42 -21.68
C ILE A 413 -11.09 -11.18 -21.00
N GLY A 414 -11.95 -10.40 -20.34
CA GLY A 414 -11.55 -9.19 -19.63
C GLY A 414 -12.68 -8.16 -19.57
N SER A 415 -12.36 -6.93 -19.20
CA SER A 415 -13.31 -5.83 -19.07
C SER A 415 -13.11 -4.74 -20.13
N ASP A 416 -12.35 -5.02 -21.19
CA ASP A 416 -12.01 -4.04 -22.23
C ASP A 416 -13.24 -3.40 -22.88
N CYS A 417 -14.27 -4.18 -23.22
CA CYS A 417 -15.51 -3.63 -23.78
C CYS A 417 -16.25 -2.69 -22.81
N LEU A 418 -16.09 -2.87 -21.50
CA LEU A 418 -16.60 -1.94 -20.49
C LEU A 418 -15.76 -0.66 -20.42
N GLU A 419 -14.43 -0.75 -20.58
CA GLU A 419 -13.55 0.41 -20.67
C GLU A 419 -13.82 1.25 -21.93
N GLU A 420 -14.07 0.60 -23.08
CA GLU A 420 -14.49 1.27 -24.32
C GLU A 420 -15.80 2.05 -24.12
N MET A 421 -16.78 1.45 -23.44
CA MET A 421 -18.03 2.14 -23.10
C MET A 421 -17.78 3.34 -22.16
N PHE A 422 -16.86 3.24 -21.20
CA PHE A 422 -16.48 4.40 -20.38
C PHE A 422 -15.81 5.51 -21.18
N ALA A 423 -15.02 5.17 -22.19
CA ALA A 423 -14.45 6.16 -23.11
C ALA A 423 -15.57 6.87 -23.88
N GLU A 424 -16.52 6.13 -24.44
CA GLU A 424 -17.67 6.68 -25.17
C GLU A 424 -18.48 7.65 -24.30
N VAL A 425 -18.89 7.21 -23.10
CA VAL A 425 -19.64 8.01 -22.12
C VAL A 425 -18.91 9.31 -21.73
N ARG A 426 -17.58 9.30 -21.67
CA ARG A 426 -16.77 10.49 -21.39
C ARG A 426 -16.67 11.44 -22.58
N THR A 427 -16.82 10.94 -23.80
CA THR A 427 -16.67 11.72 -25.04
C THR A 427 -17.99 12.17 -25.66
N GLU A 428 -19.14 11.68 -25.18
CA GLU A 428 -20.46 12.05 -25.71
C GLU A 428 -20.76 13.56 -25.61
N SER A 429 -20.13 14.27 -24.67
CA SER A 429 -20.29 15.72 -24.53
C SER A 429 -18.97 16.42 -24.21
N HIS A 430 -18.97 17.76 -24.24
CA HIS A 430 -17.81 18.56 -23.81
C HIS A 430 -17.49 18.41 -22.31
N ASP A 431 -18.44 17.96 -21.50
CA ASP A 431 -18.19 17.62 -20.09
C ASP A 431 -17.79 16.15 -19.95
N SER A 432 -16.49 15.92 -19.77
CA SER A 432 -15.91 14.59 -19.53
C SER A 432 -16.22 14.03 -18.13
N ASN A 433 -16.73 14.88 -17.23
CA ASN A 433 -17.25 14.48 -15.94
C ASN A 433 -18.79 14.37 -16.03
N PHE A 434 -19.35 13.55 -15.17
CA PHE A 434 -20.80 13.34 -15.11
C PHE A 434 -21.19 12.96 -13.69
N ASP A 435 -22.39 13.37 -13.29
CA ASP A 435 -23.02 12.85 -12.08
C ASP A 435 -23.67 11.48 -12.33
N ALA A 436 -24.22 10.91 -11.27
CA ALA A 436 -24.85 9.59 -11.30
C ALA A 436 -26.05 9.49 -12.26
N LEU A 437 -26.83 10.57 -12.44
CA LEU A 437 -27.98 10.57 -13.33
C LEU A 437 -27.52 10.67 -14.78
N GLN A 438 -26.60 11.60 -15.05
CA GLN A 438 -26.00 11.77 -16.37
C GLN A 438 -25.30 10.49 -16.84
N LEU A 439 -24.60 9.77 -15.95
CA LEU A 439 -23.99 8.47 -16.31
C LEU A 439 -25.04 7.49 -16.85
N SER A 440 -26.21 7.38 -16.22
CA SER A 440 -27.28 6.48 -16.64
C SER A 440 -27.82 6.85 -18.02
N GLU A 441 -27.98 8.15 -18.27
CA GLU A 441 -28.45 8.67 -19.55
C GLU A 441 -27.44 8.42 -20.68
N ARG A 442 -26.15 8.60 -20.39
CA ARG A 442 -25.05 8.38 -21.33
C ARG A 442 -24.79 6.90 -21.58
N LEU A 443 -24.89 6.03 -20.58
CA LEU A 443 -24.85 4.57 -20.76
C LEU A 443 -26.00 4.08 -21.64
N SER A 444 -27.20 4.63 -21.43
CA SER A 444 -28.36 4.35 -22.29
C SER A 444 -28.11 4.82 -23.74
N ALA A 445 -27.46 5.97 -23.89
CA ALA A 445 -27.08 6.52 -25.18
C ALA A 445 -26.08 5.65 -25.93
N ALA A 446 -25.03 5.18 -25.24
CA ALA A 446 -24.05 4.26 -25.78
C ALA A 446 -24.72 2.95 -26.23
N ALA A 447 -25.59 2.37 -25.39
CA ALA A 447 -26.34 1.16 -25.75
C ALA A 447 -27.27 1.35 -26.96
N ASP A 448 -27.97 2.49 -27.07
CA ASP A 448 -28.76 2.84 -28.27
C ASP A 448 -27.86 2.91 -29.52
N THR A 449 -26.66 3.51 -29.40
CA THR A 449 -25.69 3.61 -30.50
C THR A 449 -25.22 2.24 -30.96
N LEU A 450 -24.93 1.34 -30.02
CA LEU A 450 -24.57 -0.05 -30.30
C LEU A 450 -25.69 -0.79 -31.06
N GLY A 451 -26.94 -0.63 -30.65
CA GLY A 451 -28.08 -1.21 -31.37
C GLY A 451 -28.15 -0.76 -32.84
N ILE A 452 -27.84 0.51 -33.11
CA ILE A 452 -27.78 1.02 -34.49
C ILE A 452 -26.62 0.38 -35.26
N PHE A 453 -25.46 0.19 -34.63
CA PHE A 453 -24.33 -0.48 -35.28
C PHE A 453 -24.58 -1.96 -35.52
N ASP A 454 -25.36 -2.62 -34.66
CA ASP A 454 -25.76 -4.00 -34.86
C ASP A 454 -26.75 -4.14 -36.05
N GLU A 455 -27.63 -3.14 -36.27
CA GLU A 455 -28.53 -3.07 -37.44
C GLU A 455 -27.81 -2.64 -38.73
N HIS A 456 -26.80 -1.77 -38.60
CA HIS A 456 -26.01 -1.21 -39.69
C HIS A 456 -24.49 -1.37 -39.43
N PRO A 457 -23.95 -2.60 -39.49
CA PRO A 457 -22.54 -2.85 -39.22
C PRO A 457 -21.59 -2.06 -40.13
N GLU A 458 -22.03 -1.72 -41.34
CA GLU A 458 -21.27 -0.92 -42.31
C GLU A 458 -21.05 0.53 -41.88
N TRP A 459 -21.82 1.05 -40.93
CA TRP A 459 -21.63 2.39 -40.35
C TRP A 459 -20.61 2.40 -39.22
N HIS A 460 -20.31 1.23 -38.66
CA HIS A 460 -19.30 1.07 -37.64
C HIS A 460 -17.94 0.82 -38.28
N GLN A 461 -17.27 1.89 -38.71
CA GLN A 461 -15.83 1.85 -38.93
C GLN A 461 -15.15 1.81 -37.56
N GLY A 462 -15.14 0.63 -36.92
CA GLY A 462 -14.41 0.44 -35.67
C GLY A 462 -12.94 0.86 -35.81
N HIS A 463 -12.20 0.93 -34.71
CA HIS A 463 -10.78 1.28 -34.77
C HIS A 463 -10.02 0.31 -35.71
N ILE A 464 -9.67 0.79 -36.90
CA ILE A 464 -8.87 0.02 -37.88
C ILE A 464 -7.44 0.02 -37.36
N GLN A 465 -7.02 -1.06 -36.71
CA GLN A 465 -5.61 -1.24 -36.36
C GLN A 465 -4.79 -1.44 -37.63
N ARG A 466 -3.98 -0.43 -38.00
CA ARG A 466 -3.17 -0.47 -39.24
C ARG A 466 -1.80 -1.12 -39.07
N SER A 467 -1.22 -1.12 -37.86
CA SER A 467 0.02 -1.86 -37.58
C SER A 467 0.32 -2.00 -36.07
N TRP A 468 1.12 -3.02 -35.73
CA TRP A 468 1.67 -3.25 -34.38
C TRP A 468 2.92 -2.41 -34.07
N THR A 469 3.38 -1.56 -34.98
CA THR A 469 4.60 -0.75 -34.84
C THR A 469 4.34 0.68 -34.34
N GLY A 470 3.06 1.08 -34.17
CA GLY A 470 2.64 2.45 -33.85
C GLY A 470 1.96 2.64 -32.49
N LYS A 471 1.30 3.80 -32.34
CA LYS A 471 0.56 4.24 -31.14
C LYS A 471 -0.76 3.48 -30.88
N GLU A 472 -1.11 2.51 -31.74
CA GLU A 472 -2.43 1.83 -31.81
C GLU A 472 -2.35 0.33 -31.46
N ALA A 473 -1.31 -0.10 -30.73
CA ALA A 473 -1.09 -1.51 -30.37
C ALA A 473 -2.12 -2.08 -29.37
N ASP A 474 -3.08 -1.28 -28.92
CA ASP A 474 -4.02 -1.56 -27.82
C ASP A 474 -5.48 -1.76 -28.25
N HIS A 475 -5.81 -1.63 -29.55
CA HIS A 475 -7.16 -1.84 -30.09
C HIS A 475 -7.18 -3.08 -31.03
N VAL A 476 -7.51 -4.26 -30.49
CA VAL A 476 -7.59 -5.53 -31.24
C VAL A 476 -9.04 -6.03 -31.26
N ASN A 477 -9.52 -6.51 -32.41
CA ASN A 477 -10.87 -7.04 -32.60
C ASN A 477 -10.85 -8.48 -33.17
N PRO A 478 -11.98 -9.21 -33.26
CA PRO A 478 -12.01 -10.60 -33.71
C PRO A 478 -11.49 -10.77 -35.13
N THR A 479 -11.79 -9.81 -36.01
CA THR A 479 -11.42 -9.82 -37.43
C THR A 479 -9.91 -9.69 -37.65
N TYR A 480 -9.16 -9.25 -36.64
CA TYR A 480 -7.71 -9.28 -36.67
C TYR A 480 -7.18 -10.70 -36.87
N PHE A 481 -7.75 -11.69 -36.16
CA PHE A 481 -7.24 -13.06 -36.12
C PHE A 481 -7.66 -13.87 -37.34
N THR A 482 -6.69 -14.39 -38.08
CA THR A 482 -6.91 -15.17 -39.31
C THR A 482 -6.69 -16.66 -39.14
N GLY A 483 -6.07 -17.09 -38.03
CA GLY A 483 -5.96 -18.51 -37.67
C GLY A 483 -7.32 -19.12 -37.34
N ASP A 484 -7.40 -20.44 -37.31
CA ASP A 484 -8.64 -21.15 -36.96
C ASP A 484 -9.01 -20.95 -35.48
N GLN A 485 -10.10 -20.21 -35.22
CA GLN A 485 -10.57 -19.91 -33.88
C GLN A 485 -11.70 -20.84 -33.40
N ARG A 486 -12.07 -21.88 -34.17
CA ARG A 486 -13.21 -22.76 -33.81
C ARG A 486 -12.88 -23.66 -32.63
N VAL A 487 -13.82 -23.76 -31.69
CA VAL A 487 -13.60 -24.53 -30.46
C VAL A 487 -13.59 -26.04 -30.68
N LYS A 488 -14.30 -26.58 -31.68
CA LYS A 488 -14.33 -28.04 -31.96
C LYS A 488 -12.97 -28.68 -32.21
N HIS A 489 -12.00 -27.91 -32.73
CA HIS A 489 -10.67 -28.42 -33.05
C HIS A 489 -9.71 -28.44 -31.85
N VAL A 490 -10.16 -27.95 -30.69
CA VAL A 490 -9.39 -27.97 -29.45
C VAL A 490 -9.56 -29.30 -28.72
N VAL A 491 -8.45 -29.95 -28.41
CA VAL A 491 -8.41 -31.09 -27.48
C VAL A 491 -7.63 -30.66 -26.24
N HIS A 492 -8.35 -30.29 -25.17
CA HIS A 492 -7.79 -29.65 -23.96
C HIS A 492 -6.62 -30.41 -23.36
N SER A 493 -6.74 -31.72 -23.17
CA SER A 493 -5.66 -32.55 -22.59
C SER A 493 -4.40 -32.59 -23.46
N VAL A 494 -4.56 -32.54 -24.79
CA VAL A 494 -3.43 -32.54 -25.74
C VAL A 494 -2.70 -31.21 -25.71
N VAL A 495 -3.43 -30.09 -25.80
CA VAL A 495 -2.81 -28.75 -25.75
C VAL A 495 -2.25 -28.42 -24.37
N TRP A 496 -2.85 -28.93 -23.29
CA TRP A 496 -2.29 -28.81 -21.95
C TRP A 496 -0.98 -29.58 -21.83
N ARG A 497 -0.97 -30.85 -22.25
CA ARG A 497 0.22 -31.71 -22.21
C ARG A 497 1.34 -31.19 -23.11
N SER A 498 1.04 -30.66 -24.30
CA SER A 498 2.07 -30.12 -25.19
C SER A 498 2.80 -28.93 -24.55
N GLY A 499 2.09 -28.08 -23.82
CA GLY A 499 2.68 -27.02 -23.00
C GLY A 499 3.68 -27.57 -21.98
N ARG A 500 3.29 -28.59 -21.19
CA ARG A 500 4.20 -29.25 -20.23
C ARG A 500 5.45 -29.80 -20.91
N VAL A 501 5.29 -30.57 -21.98
CA VAL A 501 6.41 -31.18 -22.72
C VAL A 501 7.36 -30.12 -23.25
N ALA A 502 6.84 -28.98 -23.73
CA ALA A 502 7.65 -27.86 -24.17
C ALA A 502 8.46 -27.25 -23.01
N VAL A 503 7.87 -27.15 -21.81
CA VAL A 503 8.57 -26.66 -20.60
C VAL A 503 9.65 -27.65 -20.15
N GLU A 504 9.37 -28.95 -20.12
CA GLU A 504 10.35 -29.97 -19.77
C GLU A 504 11.56 -29.96 -20.72
N ALA A 505 11.30 -29.87 -22.03
CA ALA A 505 12.36 -29.74 -23.02
C ALA A 505 13.18 -28.44 -22.84
N LEU A 506 12.51 -27.33 -22.55
CA LEU A 506 13.16 -26.03 -22.29
C LEU A 506 14.00 -26.07 -21.01
N PHE A 507 13.47 -26.64 -19.93
CA PHE A 507 14.15 -26.78 -18.66
C PHE A 507 15.37 -27.69 -18.80
N ALA A 508 15.23 -28.84 -19.47
CA ALA A 508 16.35 -29.71 -19.79
C ALA A 508 17.44 -28.99 -20.63
N LYS A 509 17.05 -28.25 -21.67
CA LYS A 509 17.97 -27.44 -22.50
C LYS A 509 18.76 -26.44 -21.67
N HIS A 510 18.13 -25.82 -20.68
CA HIS A 510 18.79 -24.87 -19.82
C HIS A 510 19.50 -25.56 -18.64
N GLY A 511 19.19 -26.80 -18.28
CA GLY A 511 19.73 -27.48 -17.11
C GLY A 511 18.99 -27.12 -15.81
N LEU A 512 17.67 -26.93 -15.90
CA LEU A 512 16.76 -26.89 -14.76
C LEU A 512 16.08 -28.25 -14.63
N ASP A 513 15.92 -28.70 -13.38
CA ASP A 513 15.16 -29.89 -13.06
C ASP A 513 13.92 -29.50 -12.26
N PHE A 514 12.75 -29.98 -12.69
CA PHE A 514 11.49 -29.75 -12.00
C PHE A 514 10.54 -30.90 -12.34
N ASP A 515 10.23 -31.73 -11.35
CA ASP A 515 9.30 -32.85 -11.52
C ASP A 515 7.86 -32.38 -11.31
N PHE A 516 7.12 -32.24 -12.41
CA PHE A 516 5.70 -31.88 -12.37
C PHE A 516 4.83 -32.99 -11.76
N GLU A 517 5.20 -34.26 -11.90
CA GLU A 517 4.42 -35.38 -11.36
C GLU A 517 4.57 -35.44 -9.84
N GLU A 518 5.79 -35.26 -9.31
CA GLU A 518 6.03 -35.14 -7.87
C GLU A 518 5.32 -33.90 -7.29
N ALA A 519 5.50 -32.74 -7.93
CA ALA A 519 4.92 -31.49 -7.45
C ALA A 519 3.37 -31.50 -7.44
N LEU A 520 2.74 -32.25 -8.34
CA LEU A 520 1.29 -32.43 -8.46
C LEU A 520 0.82 -33.80 -7.93
N THR A 521 1.61 -34.46 -7.07
CA THR A 521 1.19 -35.70 -6.40
C THR A 521 0.13 -35.44 -5.32
N PRO A 522 0.23 -34.40 -4.48
CA PRO A 522 -0.83 -34.09 -3.51
C PRO A 522 -2.11 -33.63 -4.20
N ASP A 523 -3.25 -34.22 -3.83
CA ASP A 523 -4.57 -33.92 -4.43
C ASP A 523 -5.06 -32.48 -4.19
N ASP A 524 -4.47 -31.79 -3.22
CA ASP A 524 -4.80 -30.41 -2.85
C ASP A 524 -3.89 -29.37 -3.53
N VAL A 525 -2.91 -29.80 -4.34
CA VAL A 525 -2.01 -28.92 -5.09
C VAL A 525 -2.46 -28.78 -6.54
N ASP A 526 -2.59 -27.53 -6.99
CA ASP A 526 -2.83 -27.19 -8.38
C ASP A 526 -2.20 -25.83 -8.72
N PHE A 527 -2.39 -25.36 -9.95
CA PHE A 527 -1.71 -24.14 -10.41
C PHE A 527 -2.21 -22.87 -9.71
N ILE A 528 -3.44 -22.87 -9.19
CA ILE A 528 -3.98 -21.75 -8.40
C ILE A 528 -3.66 -21.94 -6.90
N ARG A 529 -3.43 -23.17 -6.44
CA ARG A 529 -3.05 -23.56 -5.07
C ARG A 529 -1.67 -24.26 -5.06
N PRO A 530 -0.57 -23.56 -5.43
CA PRO A 530 0.72 -24.20 -5.62
C PRO A 530 1.33 -24.77 -4.34
N ASN A 531 0.86 -24.36 -3.17
CA ASN A 531 1.35 -24.86 -1.88
C ASN A 531 0.36 -25.79 -1.17
N GLY A 532 -0.70 -26.22 -1.85
CA GLY A 532 -1.72 -27.09 -1.27
C GLY A 532 -2.73 -26.36 -0.38
N GLY A 533 -3.69 -27.12 0.15
CA GLY A 533 -4.74 -26.68 1.06
C GLY A 533 -5.63 -25.57 0.51
N ASN A 534 -6.27 -24.82 1.41
CA ASN A 534 -7.05 -23.62 1.05
C ASN A 534 -6.17 -22.35 0.92
N ASN A 535 -4.90 -22.52 0.54
CA ASN A 535 -3.97 -21.42 0.38
C ASN A 535 -3.95 -20.94 -1.08
N TYR A 536 -4.61 -19.81 -1.31
CA TYR A 536 -4.68 -19.15 -2.61
C TYR A 536 -3.74 -17.94 -2.60
N PRO A 537 -2.61 -17.93 -3.34
CA PRO A 537 -1.73 -16.77 -3.43
C PRO A 537 -2.49 -15.50 -3.83
N GLY A 538 -3.48 -15.62 -4.74
CA GLY A 538 -4.37 -14.52 -5.13
C GLY A 538 -5.07 -13.82 -3.96
N ARG A 539 -5.27 -14.49 -2.82
CA ARG A 539 -5.91 -13.95 -1.60
C ARG A 539 -4.92 -13.49 -0.53
N SER A 540 -3.61 -13.53 -0.80
CA SER A 540 -2.62 -13.11 0.19
C SER A 540 -2.84 -11.63 0.57
N LYS A 541 -2.58 -11.33 1.84
CA LYS A 541 -2.56 -9.95 2.37
C LYS A 541 -1.17 -9.31 2.28
N ASP A 542 -0.19 -10.05 1.78
CA ASP A 542 1.15 -9.52 1.54
C ASP A 542 1.10 -8.35 0.58
N LYS A 543 2.03 -7.41 0.74
CA LYS A 543 2.11 -6.22 -0.10
C LYS A 543 2.26 -6.63 -1.57
N ASP A 544 1.31 -6.20 -2.40
CA ASP A 544 1.37 -6.44 -3.83
C ASP A 544 2.37 -5.48 -4.49
N ARG A 545 3.60 -5.95 -4.70
CA ARG A 545 4.66 -5.19 -5.39
C ARG A 545 4.41 -4.97 -6.88
N SER A 546 3.36 -5.57 -7.46
CA SER A 546 2.93 -5.31 -8.84
C SER A 546 2.02 -4.08 -8.97
N ILE A 547 1.69 -3.41 -7.85
CA ILE A 547 0.90 -2.18 -7.80
C ILE A 547 1.76 -1.04 -7.23
N LEU A 548 1.71 0.14 -7.85
CA LEU A 548 2.38 1.34 -7.34
C LEU A 548 1.55 1.98 -6.22
N ASN A 549 2.06 1.98 -4.99
CA ASN A 549 1.43 2.70 -3.88
C ASN A 549 1.79 4.20 -3.92
N PRO A 550 0.82 5.12 -3.90
CA PRO A 550 1.11 6.55 -3.72
C PRO A 550 1.60 6.82 -2.30
N GLU A 551 2.67 7.59 -2.14
CA GLU A 551 3.06 8.15 -0.84
C GLU A 551 2.00 9.15 -0.35
N PRO A 552 1.63 9.17 0.94
CA PRO A 552 0.65 10.13 1.46
C PRO A 552 1.22 11.55 1.47
N ALA A 553 0.47 12.49 0.90
CA ALA A 553 0.82 13.92 0.89
C ALA A 553 0.85 14.51 2.31
N ALA A 554 1.86 15.33 2.59
CA ALA A 554 2.02 16.03 3.87
C ALA A 554 0.91 17.09 4.09
N PRO A 555 0.46 17.33 5.34
CA PRO A 555 -0.59 18.30 5.63
C PRO A 555 -0.15 19.73 5.32
N ALA A 556 -1.06 20.51 4.70
CA ALA A 556 -0.84 21.91 4.33
C ALA A 556 -0.72 22.80 5.57
N ILE A 557 0.39 23.54 5.68
CA ILE A 557 0.57 24.60 6.67
C ILE A 557 0.03 25.91 6.06
N VAL A 558 -0.95 26.51 6.72
CA VAL A 558 -1.55 27.81 6.35
C VAL A 558 -0.62 28.92 6.84
N HIS A 559 -0.14 29.78 5.92
CA HIS A 559 0.50 31.04 6.28
C HIS A 559 -0.11 32.22 5.50
N PRO A 560 -0.15 33.43 6.10
CA PRO A 560 -0.95 34.56 5.61
C PRO A 560 -0.23 35.31 4.49
N SER A 561 -0.99 35.75 3.47
CA SER A 561 -0.48 36.51 2.33
C SER A 561 -0.05 37.94 2.72
N PRO A 562 1.12 38.42 2.26
CA PRO A 562 1.42 39.85 2.20
C PRO A 562 1.18 40.41 0.79
N SER A 563 0.51 41.55 0.78
CA SER A 563 0.15 42.39 -0.36
C SER A 563 1.37 43.07 -1.00
N GLY A 564 1.37 43.19 -2.33
CA GLY A 564 1.89 44.39 -3.00
C GLY A 564 2.91 44.24 -4.15
N ILE A 565 2.43 44.62 -5.36
CA ILE A 565 3.10 45.42 -6.41
C ILE A 565 4.17 44.70 -7.30
N PRO A 566 4.43 45.08 -8.58
CA PRO A 566 3.59 45.59 -9.68
C PRO A 566 3.73 44.82 -11.02
N THR A 567 2.80 45.10 -11.91
CA THR A 567 2.73 44.75 -13.34
C THR A 567 3.79 45.48 -14.18
N SER A 568 4.43 44.79 -15.13
CA SER A 568 4.97 45.41 -16.35
C SER A 568 4.67 44.52 -17.57
N ALA A 569 3.86 45.09 -18.46
CA ALA A 569 3.22 44.44 -19.59
C ALA A 569 4.02 44.53 -20.89
N SER A 570 3.84 43.53 -21.77
CA SER A 570 3.76 43.69 -23.24
C SER A 570 2.95 42.49 -23.77
N THR A 571 1.61 42.50 -23.80
CA THR A 571 0.66 43.06 -24.81
C THR A 571 0.58 42.24 -26.14
N PRO A 572 -0.56 42.22 -26.87
CA PRO A 572 -1.70 41.30 -26.68
C PRO A 572 -2.25 40.82 -28.06
N LEU A 573 -3.52 40.37 -28.11
CA LEU A 573 -4.40 39.97 -29.25
C LEU A 573 -4.49 38.43 -29.38
N ASP A 574 -5.62 37.76 -29.16
CA ASP A 574 -7.03 38.15 -29.33
C ASP A 574 -7.86 38.14 -28.04
N SER A 575 -8.87 39.02 -28.06
CA SER A 575 -9.87 39.31 -27.04
C SER A 575 -10.81 38.13 -26.75
N ASP A 576 -10.76 37.62 -25.52
CA ASP A 576 -11.93 37.04 -24.87
C ASP A 576 -12.81 38.22 -24.43
N ASP A 577 -13.84 38.52 -25.24
CA ASP A 577 -14.99 39.30 -24.77
C ASP A 577 -15.81 38.37 -23.86
N ASP A 578 -15.67 38.59 -22.55
CA ASP A 578 -16.64 38.19 -21.54
C ASP A 578 -17.96 38.94 -21.81
N GLU A 579 -18.85 38.33 -22.60
CA GLU A 579 -20.28 38.61 -22.48
C GLU A 579 -20.87 37.57 -21.52
N ASP A 580 -21.16 38.02 -20.30
CA ASP A 580 -22.09 37.38 -19.38
C ASP A 580 -23.47 37.27 -20.06
N GLU A 581 -23.67 36.22 -20.87
CA GLU A 581 -25.01 35.74 -21.18
C GLU A 581 -25.48 34.89 -20.00
N ASP A 582 -26.16 35.54 -19.06
CA ASP A 582 -27.17 34.88 -18.23
C ASP A 582 -28.08 34.08 -19.18
N GLU A 583 -27.88 32.75 -19.26
CA GLU A 583 -28.89 31.85 -19.84
C GLU A 583 -30.14 31.94 -18.96
N GLU A 584 -30.98 32.93 -19.27
CA GLU A 584 -32.39 32.89 -18.93
C GLU A 584 -32.92 31.55 -19.42
N ARG A 585 -33.22 30.70 -18.44
CA ARG A 585 -33.91 29.44 -18.60
C ARG A 585 -35.30 29.70 -19.17
N MET A 586 -35.36 29.91 -20.48
CA MET A 586 -36.60 30.01 -21.26
C MET A 586 -37.40 28.74 -21.02
N GLN A 587 -38.63 28.92 -20.56
CA GLN A 587 -39.57 27.85 -20.28
C GLN A 587 -39.83 27.07 -21.57
N ASP A 588 -39.42 25.80 -21.59
CA ASP A 588 -39.76 24.88 -22.66
C ASP A 588 -41.29 24.73 -22.71
N GLU A 589 -41.93 25.21 -23.78
CA GLU A 589 -43.32 24.85 -24.09
C GLU A 589 -43.36 23.38 -24.55
N GLU A 590 -43.75 22.49 -23.63
CA GLU A 590 -44.00 21.08 -23.93
C GLU A 590 -45.30 20.90 -24.77
N PRO A 591 -45.34 19.97 -25.75
CA PRO A 591 -46.57 19.62 -26.44
C PRO A 591 -47.59 18.96 -25.50
N GLU A 592 -48.81 19.47 -25.49
CA GLU A 592 -49.96 18.89 -24.81
C GLU A 592 -50.32 17.54 -25.44
N ASP A 593 -50.07 16.43 -24.74
CA ASP A 593 -50.97 15.26 -24.64
C ASP A 593 -50.26 14.03 -24.05
N LEU A 594 -50.07 14.02 -22.72
CA LEU A 594 -49.99 12.81 -21.89
C LEU A 594 -50.67 13.11 -20.53
N PRO A 595 -51.36 12.15 -19.88
CA PRO A 595 -52.17 12.43 -18.69
C PRO A 595 -51.31 12.98 -17.54
N ARG A 596 -51.53 14.26 -17.19
CA ARG A 596 -50.85 14.96 -16.09
C ARG A 596 -51.31 14.44 -14.72
N ILE A 597 -50.47 13.67 -14.06
CA ILE A 597 -50.35 13.70 -12.59
C ILE A 597 -49.02 14.41 -12.28
N SER A 598 -49.05 15.74 -12.19
CA SER A 598 -47.86 16.56 -11.94
C SER A 598 -47.41 16.42 -10.48
N ASN A 599 -46.40 15.57 -10.24
CA ASN A 599 -45.76 15.35 -8.94
C ASN A 599 -44.31 15.89 -8.89
N ASP A 600 -43.98 16.86 -9.76
CA ASP A 600 -42.61 17.38 -9.96
C ASP A 600 -42.24 18.50 -8.96
N TRP A 601 -43.23 18.97 -8.19
CA TRP A 601 -43.14 20.10 -7.28
C TRP A 601 -43.43 19.66 -5.85
N LEU A 602 -42.76 20.28 -4.87
CA LEU A 602 -43.07 20.16 -3.45
C LEU A 602 -43.61 21.49 -2.92
N ASP A 603 -44.59 21.40 -2.04
CA ASP A 603 -45.12 22.53 -1.29
C ASP A 603 -44.26 22.75 -0.04
N TYR A 604 -43.76 23.98 0.12
CA TYR A 604 -42.99 24.40 1.29
C TYR A 604 -43.73 25.53 2.00
N ALA A 605 -44.12 25.30 3.26
CA ALA A 605 -44.71 26.32 4.11
C ALA A 605 -43.63 27.33 4.54
N VAL A 606 -43.76 28.57 4.08
CA VAL A 606 -42.86 29.68 4.44
C VAL A 606 -43.31 30.27 5.80
N ASP A 607 -44.61 30.28 6.06
CA ASP A 607 -45.27 30.63 7.32
C ASP A 607 -46.65 29.94 7.43
N GLU A 608 -47.41 30.17 8.51
CA GLU A 608 -48.75 29.54 8.73
C GLU A 608 -49.79 29.86 7.64
N THR A 609 -49.53 30.84 6.77
CA THR A 609 -50.47 31.35 5.76
C THR A 609 -49.98 31.24 4.32
N THR A 610 -48.69 31.01 4.09
CA THR A 610 -48.06 31.12 2.78
C THR A 610 -47.30 29.85 2.41
N THR A 611 -47.73 29.18 1.34
CA THR A 611 -47.09 27.98 0.79
C THR A 611 -46.45 28.29 -0.55
N LYS A 612 -45.17 27.96 -0.73
CA LYS A 612 -44.43 28.15 -1.98
C LYS A 612 -44.19 26.80 -2.66
N ARG A 613 -44.48 26.71 -3.96
CA ARG A 613 -44.14 25.54 -4.79
C ARG A 613 -42.69 25.63 -5.26
N LEU A 614 -41.90 24.61 -4.92
CA LEU A 614 -40.51 24.50 -5.30
C LEU A 614 -40.32 23.23 -6.15
N HIS A 615 -39.59 23.37 -7.27
CA HIS A 615 -39.29 22.23 -8.13
C HIS A 615 -38.28 21.30 -7.44
N LYS A 616 -38.50 19.99 -7.49
CA LYS A 616 -37.67 18.99 -6.80
C LYS A 616 -36.19 19.05 -7.16
N ALA A 617 -35.86 19.22 -8.44
CA ALA A 617 -34.46 19.38 -8.86
C ALA A 617 -33.81 20.66 -8.30
N SER A 618 -34.57 21.76 -8.17
CA SER A 618 -34.07 23.02 -7.62
C SER A 618 -33.81 22.90 -6.12
N ILE A 619 -34.69 22.21 -5.38
CA ILE A 619 -34.52 21.93 -3.95
C ILE A 619 -33.19 21.22 -3.70
N LEU A 620 -32.92 20.12 -4.43
CA LEU A 620 -31.67 19.38 -4.26
C LEU A 620 -30.45 20.22 -4.65
N SER A 621 -30.53 20.95 -5.75
CA SER A 621 -29.47 21.85 -6.21
C SER A 621 -29.23 23.05 -5.29
N THR A 622 -30.09 23.33 -4.31
CA THR A 622 -29.86 24.35 -3.29
C THR A 622 -29.33 23.72 -2.01
N LEU A 623 -29.94 22.63 -1.54
CA LEU A 623 -29.64 22.04 -0.24
C LEU A 623 -28.35 21.21 -0.20
N PHE A 624 -27.92 20.65 -1.34
CA PHE A 624 -26.71 19.81 -1.43
C PHE A 624 -25.49 20.55 -2.01
N ASN A 625 -25.60 21.86 -2.27
CA ASN A 625 -24.65 22.64 -3.09
C ASN A 625 -23.75 23.61 -2.30
N SER A 626 -23.64 23.48 -0.98
CA SER A 626 -22.95 24.49 -0.16
C SER A 626 -21.42 24.60 -0.34
N ASP A 627 -20.75 23.66 -1.04
CA ASP A 627 -19.27 23.65 -1.13
C ASP A 627 -18.66 23.04 -2.42
N TYR A 628 -19.32 23.14 -3.58
CA TYR A 628 -18.85 22.42 -4.76
C TYR A 628 -17.63 23.04 -5.47
N ARG A 629 -16.43 22.48 -5.23
CA ARG A 629 -15.22 22.73 -6.05
C ARG A 629 -15.19 21.78 -7.26
N ARG A 630 -14.99 22.32 -8.47
CA ARG A 630 -14.92 21.53 -9.72
C ARG A 630 -13.81 20.47 -9.64
N LEU A 631 -14.02 19.25 -10.13
CA LEU A 631 -12.98 18.20 -10.21
C LEU A 631 -11.96 18.50 -11.33
N GLU A 632 -10.73 18.01 -11.17
CA GLU A 632 -9.63 18.22 -12.14
C GLU A 632 -9.86 17.46 -13.47
N VAL A 633 -9.30 17.93 -14.59
CA VAL A 633 -9.53 17.32 -15.93
C VAL A 633 -8.55 16.16 -16.20
N SER A 634 -7.41 16.12 -15.51
CA SER A 634 -6.38 15.09 -15.66
C SER A 634 -6.77 13.73 -15.06
N ARG A 635 -6.64 12.64 -15.84
CA ARG A 635 -6.94 11.24 -15.44
C ARG A 635 -6.27 10.83 -14.12
N LEU A 636 -4.96 11.05 -13.98
CA LEU A 636 -4.18 10.60 -12.80
C LEU A 636 -4.53 11.37 -11.53
N LEU A 637 -4.95 12.63 -11.65
CA LEU A 637 -5.34 13.49 -10.53
C LEU A 637 -6.83 13.30 -10.16
N ARG A 638 -7.69 12.94 -11.13
CA ARG A 638 -9.07 12.52 -10.86
C ARG A 638 -9.17 11.24 -10.05
N VAL A 639 -8.33 10.24 -10.35
CA VAL A 639 -8.24 8.99 -9.56
C VAL A 639 -7.94 9.26 -8.07
N ARG A 640 -7.39 10.44 -7.79
CA ARG A 640 -6.99 10.91 -6.46
C ARG A 640 -7.94 11.97 -5.87
N CYS A 641 -9.09 12.24 -6.51
CA CYS A 641 -10.13 13.18 -6.07
C CYS A 641 -9.67 14.65 -5.91
N TYR A 642 -8.75 15.14 -6.76
CA TYR A 642 -8.32 16.54 -6.73
C TYR A 642 -9.32 17.49 -7.42
N THR A 643 -9.47 18.70 -6.87
CA THR A 643 -10.34 19.78 -7.37
C THR A 643 -9.54 20.91 -8.03
N LYS A 644 -10.15 21.63 -8.98
CA LYS A 644 -9.57 22.70 -9.81
C LYS A 644 -9.07 23.92 -9.04
N ASP A 645 -9.43 24.11 -7.77
CA ASP A 645 -8.92 25.21 -6.95
C ASP A 645 -7.86 24.74 -5.95
N GLY A 646 -6.64 24.74 -6.48
CA GLY A 646 -5.38 24.57 -5.78
C GLY A 646 -4.25 25.12 -6.64
N GLY A 647 -4.50 26.24 -7.32
CA GLY A 647 -3.52 26.97 -8.11
C GLY A 647 -2.39 27.50 -7.23
N ARG A 648 -1.45 26.63 -6.86
CA ARG A 648 -0.06 27.05 -6.84
C ARG A 648 0.30 27.31 -8.30
N LYS A 649 0.46 28.58 -8.66
CA LYS A 649 1.31 28.93 -9.79
C LYS A 649 2.62 28.15 -9.62
N PRO A 650 3.18 27.51 -10.66
CA PRO A 650 4.57 27.13 -10.61
C PRO A 650 5.34 28.40 -10.27
N ASN A 651 6.11 28.38 -9.20
CA ASN A 651 7.13 29.40 -9.01
C ASN A 651 8.14 29.16 -10.14
N LEU A 652 7.99 29.90 -11.23
CA LEU A 652 8.93 29.95 -12.35
C LEU A 652 10.16 30.78 -11.98
N ASN A 653 10.68 30.59 -10.76
CA ASN A 653 12.07 30.86 -10.46
C ASN A 653 12.78 29.51 -10.41
N HIS A 654 12.93 28.94 -11.60
CA HIS A 654 13.83 27.84 -11.88
C HIS A 654 15.26 28.42 -11.88
N GLN A 655 15.93 28.34 -10.73
CA GLN A 655 17.39 28.26 -10.66
C GLN A 655 17.77 27.02 -9.85
N GLU A 656 17.26 25.86 -10.27
CA GLU A 656 17.78 24.56 -9.86
C GLU A 656 17.96 23.69 -11.12
N LEU A 657 18.76 24.21 -12.03
CA LEU A 657 19.52 23.43 -13.00
C LEU A 657 20.97 23.87 -12.75
N SER A 658 21.74 22.99 -12.10
CA SER A 658 23.12 23.17 -11.64
C SER A 658 23.37 24.43 -10.80
N GLY A 659 23.14 24.36 -9.49
CA GLY A 659 23.83 25.25 -8.55
C GLY A 659 25.21 24.68 -8.24
N GLU A 660 26.25 25.52 -8.34
CA GLU A 660 27.66 25.19 -8.03
C GLU A 660 27.88 24.64 -6.60
N HIS A 661 26.85 24.67 -5.73
CA HIS A 661 26.91 24.32 -4.30
C HIS A 661 25.84 23.31 -3.85
N SER A 662 25.36 22.43 -4.75
CA SER A 662 24.33 21.42 -4.45
C SER A 662 24.91 20.03 -4.12
N PHE A 663 24.38 19.37 -3.08
CA PHE A 663 24.76 18.02 -2.63
C PHE A 663 23.62 17.02 -2.90
N ASN A 664 23.91 15.96 -3.64
CA ASN A 664 22.91 15.09 -4.26
C ASN A 664 22.87 13.67 -3.68
N VAL A 665 21.74 12.99 -3.87
CA VAL A 665 21.66 11.55 -3.63
C VAL A 665 22.52 10.81 -4.66
N GLY A 666 23.53 10.09 -4.18
CA GLY A 666 24.52 9.39 -4.99
C GLY A 666 25.94 9.91 -4.82
N ASP A 667 26.09 11.13 -4.29
CA ASP A 667 27.37 11.79 -4.07
C ASP A 667 28.20 11.09 -3.00
N ILE A 668 29.52 11.30 -3.08
CA ILE A 668 30.49 10.86 -2.08
C ILE A 668 30.67 11.96 -1.05
N ALA A 669 30.74 11.56 0.22
CA ALA A 669 30.94 12.48 1.32
C ALA A 669 31.79 11.83 2.42
N VAL A 670 32.24 12.63 3.37
CA VAL A 670 32.84 12.17 4.62
C VAL A 670 31.79 12.29 5.72
N ALA A 671 31.56 11.21 6.46
CA ALA A 671 30.67 11.19 7.62
C ALA A 671 31.37 10.59 8.85
N LEU A 672 31.04 11.10 10.04
CA LEU A 672 31.53 10.52 11.29
C LEU A 672 30.74 9.28 11.67
N ILE A 673 31.44 8.21 12.05
CA ILE A 673 30.84 6.93 12.48
C ILE A 673 31.36 6.56 13.87
N ARG A 674 30.45 6.07 14.73
CA ARG A 674 30.77 5.53 16.04
C ARG A 674 30.63 4.01 16.09
N THR A 675 31.74 3.30 16.31
CA THR A 675 31.78 1.84 16.52
C THR A 675 32.36 1.52 17.91
N GLY A 676 31.53 1.00 18.81
CA GLY A 676 31.97 0.71 20.18
C GLY A 676 32.46 1.95 20.93
N THR A 677 33.77 2.00 21.25
CA THR A 677 34.47 3.12 21.89
C THR A 677 35.25 3.99 20.90
N ARG A 678 35.23 3.69 19.60
CA ARG A 678 35.92 4.44 18.55
C ARG A 678 34.95 5.37 17.82
N VAL A 679 35.43 6.58 17.52
CA VAL A 679 34.80 7.51 16.58
C VAL A 679 35.82 7.78 15.48
N ALA A 680 35.43 7.54 14.23
CA ALA A 680 36.30 7.71 13.07
C ALA A 680 35.51 8.26 11.89
N ALA A 681 36.19 8.96 10.99
CA ALA A 681 35.58 9.42 9.75
C ALA A 681 35.58 8.31 8.69
N ALA A 682 34.47 8.22 7.95
CA ALA A 682 34.32 7.29 6.85
C ALA A 682 33.96 8.04 5.58
N VAL A 683 34.46 7.57 4.44
CA VAL A 683 33.96 7.99 3.15
C VAL A 683 32.69 7.20 2.87
N VAL A 684 31.62 7.89 2.54
CA VAL A 684 30.27 7.32 2.41
C VAL A 684 29.65 7.71 1.08
N LYS A 685 28.86 6.82 0.51
CA LYS A 685 27.98 7.13 -0.62
C LYS A 685 26.60 7.47 -0.10
N VAL A 686 26.09 8.64 -0.42
CA VAL A 686 24.77 9.07 0.01
C VAL A 686 23.69 8.30 -0.74
N THR A 687 22.71 7.80 0.01
CA THR A 687 21.60 6.98 -0.53
C THR A 687 20.23 7.62 -0.29
N VAL A 688 20.10 8.46 0.74
CA VAL A 688 18.87 9.20 1.05
C VAL A 688 19.24 10.52 1.73
N ILE A 689 18.65 11.61 1.26
CA ILE A 689 18.64 12.91 1.95
C ILE A 689 17.22 13.14 2.48
N GLU A 690 17.07 13.35 3.78
CA GLU A 690 15.79 13.66 4.43
C GLU A 690 15.87 15.01 5.15
N GLN A 691 14.94 15.92 4.89
CA GLN A 691 14.81 17.18 5.63
C GLN A 691 13.36 17.35 6.08
N GLU A 692 13.13 17.63 7.36
CA GLU A 692 11.78 17.77 7.94
C GLU A 692 10.80 16.62 7.60
N LYS A 693 11.30 15.39 7.51
CA LYS A 693 10.55 14.16 7.12
C LYS A 693 10.12 14.09 5.65
N ARG A 694 10.67 14.93 4.78
CA ARG A 694 10.55 14.80 3.31
C ARG A 694 11.86 14.27 2.73
N ARG A 695 11.75 13.43 1.70
CA ARG A 695 12.92 12.97 0.93
C ARG A 695 13.24 13.98 -0.16
N LEU A 696 14.52 14.34 -0.25
CA LEU A 696 15.04 15.28 -1.24
C LEU A 696 15.97 14.54 -2.20
N GLY A 697 15.99 14.97 -3.47
CA GLY A 697 16.98 14.52 -4.45
C GLY A 697 18.33 15.24 -4.29
N GLN A 698 18.29 16.48 -3.79
CA GLN A 698 19.43 17.35 -3.54
C GLN A 698 19.17 18.27 -2.34
N ILE A 699 20.23 18.76 -1.69
CA ILE A 699 20.19 19.78 -0.64
C ILE A 699 21.34 20.76 -0.85
N ASP A 700 21.14 22.02 -0.50
CA ASP A 700 22.21 23.01 -0.51
C ASP A 700 23.29 22.64 0.52
N THR A 701 24.57 22.86 0.19
CA THR A 701 25.69 22.52 1.07
C THR A 701 25.72 23.35 2.36
N GLU A 702 25.20 24.59 2.37
CA GLU A 702 25.04 25.41 3.57
C GLU A 702 23.96 24.85 4.49
N ASP A 703 22.83 24.41 3.91
CA ASP A 703 21.74 23.75 4.63
C ASP A 703 22.16 22.37 5.16
N LEU A 704 23.01 21.64 4.42
CA LEU A 704 23.59 20.36 4.86
C LEU A 704 24.40 20.54 6.15
N GLY A 705 25.28 21.56 6.19
CA GLY A 705 26.17 21.83 7.32
C GLY A 705 25.46 22.39 8.57
N SER A 706 24.23 22.90 8.42
CA SER A 706 23.49 23.53 9.53
C SER A 706 22.81 22.52 10.45
N LEU A 707 22.98 22.69 11.77
CA LEU A 707 22.22 21.93 12.79
C LEU A 707 20.74 22.32 12.82
N GLU A 708 20.38 23.51 12.33
CA GLU A 708 19.01 24.04 12.35
C GLU A 708 18.15 23.49 11.20
N SER A 709 18.79 23.05 10.10
CA SER A 709 18.12 22.53 8.90
C SER A 709 17.41 21.19 9.14
N LYS A 710 17.74 20.48 10.24
CA LYS A 710 17.25 19.14 10.58
C LYS A 710 17.43 18.13 9.45
N ALA A 711 18.41 18.34 8.57
CA ALA A 711 18.76 17.39 7.53
C ALA A 711 19.31 16.09 8.16
N THR A 712 18.91 14.96 7.61
CA THR A 712 19.39 13.63 7.99
C THR A 712 19.79 12.86 6.74
N ILE A 713 21.00 12.33 6.75
CA ILE A 713 21.63 11.64 5.63
C ILE A 713 21.69 10.15 5.95
N THR A 714 21.19 9.32 5.04
CA THR A 714 21.43 7.87 5.06
C THR A 714 22.46 7.54 4.00
N ALA A 715 23.56 6.91 4.41
CA ALA A 715 24.70 6.66 3.53
C ALA A 715 25.30 5.27 3.77
N GLN A 716 26.05 4.77 2.78
CA GLN A 716 26.78 3.51 2.88
C GLN A 716 28.27 3.79 2.98
N PRO A 717 28.98 3.35 4.04
CA PRO A 717 30.41 3.58 4.14
C PRO A 717 31.19 2.68 3.19
N LEU A 718 32.08 3.26 2.40
CA LEU A 718 32.95 2.56 1.46
C LEU A 718 34.04 1.81 2.23
N ILE A 719 34.50 0.67 1.71
CA ILE A 719 35.74 0.04 2.18
C ILE A 719 36.90 0.60 1.38
N LEU A 720 37.79 1.34 2.04
CA LEU A 720 38.94 1.97 1.43
C LEU A 720 40.25 1.24 1.76
N ARG A 721 41.18 1.26 0.82
CA ARG A 721 42.55 0.74 0.97
C ARG A 721 43.56 1.84 0.64
N ASP A 722 44.56 2.00 1.52
CA ASP A 722 45.67 2.95 1.35
C ASP A 722 46.67 2.41 0.31
N VAL A 723 46.94 3.19 -0.73
CA VAL A 723 47.87 2.84 -1.82
C VAL A 723 48.77 4.02 -2.20
N LEU A 724 49.87 3.71 -2.88
CA LEU A 724 50.74 4.69 -3.52
C LEU A 724 50.57 4.57 -5.03
N VAL A 725 50.09 5.64 -5.68
CA VAL A 725 49.91 5.72 -7.13
C VAL A 725 51.03 6.56 -7.72
N VAL A 726 51.70 6.06 -8.76
CA VAL A 726 52.75 6.82 -9.47
C VAL A 726 52.07 7.63 -10.58
N THR A 727 52.05 8.95 -10.42
CA THR A 727 51.45 9.86 -11.42
C THR A 727 52.40 10.10 -12.59
N GLY A 728 51.90 10.64 -13.71
CA GLY A 728 52.66 10.80 -14.97
C GLY A 728 53.90 11.70 -14.87
N ASP A 729 54.08 12.44 -13.78
CA ASP A 729 55.23 13.25 -13.41
C ASP A 729 56.30 12.48 -12.61
N GLY A 730 56.07 11.19 -12.30
CA GLY A 730 57.01 10.30 -11.62
C GLY A 730 57.02 10.41 -10.09
N ASN A 731 56.16 11.25 -9.50
CA ASN A 731 56.04 11.37 -8.04
C ASN A 731 54.97 10.40 -7.49
N PRO A 732 55.27 9.63 -6.43
CA PRO A 732 54.27 8.77 -5.80
C PRO A 732 53.30 9.62 -4.96
N THR A 733 52.01 9.59 -5.33
CA THR A 733 50.93 10.24 -4.60
C THR A 733 50.17 9.21 -3.77
N ARG A 734 49.92 9.51 -2.48
CA ARG A 734 49.19 8.62 -1.58
C ARG A 734 47.69 8.83 -1.72
N LYS A 735 46.97 7.75 -2.05
CA LYS A 735 45.51 7.77 -2.25
C LYS A 735 44.82 6.64 -1.50
N TRP A 736 43.54 6.82 -1.21
CA TRP A 736 42.67 5.78 -0.68
C TRP A 736 41.71 5.32 -1.75
N LEU A 737 41.84 4.05 -2.17
CA LEU A 737 41.02 3.47 -3.21
C LEU A 737 39.84 2.72 -2.63
N TRP A 738 38.68 2.90 -3.24
CA TRP A 738 37.53 2.07 -2.96
C TRP A 738 37.73 0.65 -3.49
N THR A 739 37.53 -0.34 -2.63
CA THR A 739 37.70 -1.77 -2.94
C THR A 739 36.52 -2.38 -3.71
N GLY A 740 35.48 -1.61 -4.00
CA GLY A 740 34.24 -2.08 -4.63
C GLY A 740 33.16 -2.58 -3.66
N ASP A 741 33.46 -2.67 -2.36
CA ASP A 741 32.52 -3.11 -1.32
C ASP A 741 32.20 -2.02 -0.29
N TYR A 742 31.12 -2.25 0.46
CA TYR A 742 30.68 -1.40 1.56
C TYR A 742 30.91 -2.06 2.92
N THR A 743 31.20 -1.23 3.91
CA THR A 743 31.43 -1.66 5.29
C THR A 743 30.14 -2.24 5.88
N LYS A 744 30.20 -3.49 6.35
CA LYS A 744 29.13 -4.14 7.13
C LYS A 744 29.37 -3.93 8.62
N PHE A 745 28.32 -3.56 9.36
CA PHE A 745 28.33 -3.49 10.82
C PHE A 745 27.51 -4.64 11.42
N ASP A 746 28.04 -5.23 12.49
CA ASP A 746 27.34 -6.25 13.25
C ASP A 746 26.06 -5.68 13.91
N PRO A 747 24.99 -6.47 14.04
CA PRO A 747 23.80 -6.05 14.78
C PRO A 747 24.10 -5.85 16.27
N ILE A 748 23.65 -4.72 16.83
CA ILE A 748 23.76 -4.44 18.26
C ILE A 748 22.70 -5.28 18.99
N LYS A 749 23.12 -6.29 19.77
CA LYS A 749 22.22 -7.21 20.51
C LYS A 749 21.24 -6.45 21.42
N GLY A 750 19.94 -6.55 21.12
CA GLY A 750 18.82 -6.22 22.03
C GLY A 750 18.12 -7.50 22.52
N PRO A 751 17.33 -7.47 23.62
CA PRO A 751 16.81 -8.69 24.26
C PRO A 751 15.75 -9.47 23.47
N GLN A 752 15.29 -8.98 22.31
CA GLN A 752 14.35 -9.68 21.43
C GLN A 752 14.64 -9.32 19.98
N SER A 753 15.55 -10.05 19.34
CA SER A 753 15.67 -10.08 17.88
C SER A 753 16.25 -11.42 17.46
N VAL A 754 15.47 -12.18 16.70
CA VAL A 754 15.95 -13.32 15.91
C VAL A 754 17.07 -12.82 15.00
N VAL A 755 18.15 -13.59 14.88
CA VAL A 755 19.29 -13.25 14.02
C VAL A 755 18.86 -13.39 12.56
N GLU A 756 18.33 -12.32 11.99
CA GLU A 756 18.25 -12.14 10.53
C GLU A 756 19.59 -11.60 10.05
N ASP A 757 20.44 -12.49 9.55
CA ASP A 757 21.68 -12.10 8.88
C ASP A 757 21.34 -11.60 7.48
N GLY A 758 21.67 -10.34 7.17
CA GLY A 758 21.49 -9.76 5.83
C GLY A 758 20.52 -8.58 5.67
N THR A 759 19.98 -8.00 6.75
CA THR A 759 19.10 -6.82 6.63
C THR A 759 19.86 -5.58 6.12
N ARG A 760 19.21 -4.78 5.24
CA ARG A 760 19.68 -3.47 4.71
C ARG A 760 20.28 -2.54 5.77
N LYS A 761 19.81 -2.65 7.03
CA LYS A 761 20.28 -1.88 8.19
C LYS A 761 21.75 -2.15 8.55
N ALA A 762 22.32 -3.29 8.19
CA ALA A 762 23.71 -3.64 8.49
C ALA A 762 24.74 -2.92 7.60
N LEU A 763 24.32 -2.34 6.48
CA LEU A 763 25.19 -1.72 5.46
C LEU A 763 25.01 -0.20 5.34
N THR A 764 24.09 0.39 6.11
CA THR A 764 23.77 1.82 6.04
C THR A 764 23.94 2.48 7.39
N ILE A 765 24.51 3.67 7.39
CA ILE A 765 24.50 4.58 8.53
C ILE A 765 23.44 5.67 8.31
N LYS A 766 22.91 6.22 9.41
CA LYS A 766 22.02 7.38 9.36
C LYS A 766 22.57 8.45 10.30
N VAL A 767 22.98 9.59 9.77
CA VAL A 767 23.63 10.67 10.53
C VAL A 767 22.98 12.01 10.21
N PRO A 768 22.97 12.98 11.13
CA PRO A 768 22.57 14.35 10.82
C PRO A 768 23.45 14.94 9.71
N GLY A 769 22.87 15.80 8.86
CA GLY A 769 23.58 16.49 7.77
C GLY A 769 24.79 17.26 8.25
N ALA A 770 24.70 17.91 9.41
CA ALA A 770 25.80 18.65 10.03
C ALA A 770 27.05 17.80 10.36
N LEU A 771 26.95 16.46 10.30
CA LEU A 771 28.08 15.53 10.47
C LEU A 771 28.52 14.90 9.15
N VAL A 772 28.14 15.50 8.02
CA VAL A 772 28.46 15.07 6.65
C VAL A 772 29.10 16.24 5.90
N HIS A 773 30.25 15.98 5.29
CA HIS A 773 30.93 16.93 4.42
C HIS A 773 30.99 16.38 2.99
N PRO A 774 30.52 17.09 1.96
CA PRO A 774 30.71 16.69 0.56
C PRO A 774 32.19 16.44 0.26
N LEU A 775 32.49 15.42 -0.54
CA LEU A 775 33.86 15.07 -0.90
C LEU A 775 33.96 14.96 -2.42
N ASP A 776 34.85 15.75 -3.00
CA ASP A 776 35.20 15.60 -4.41
C ASP A 776 36.17 14.42 -4.55
N ALA A 777 35.68 13.30 -5.06
CA ALA A 777 36.46 12.07 -5.20
C ALA A 777 36.87 11.89 -6.67
N GLU A 778 38.14 11.55 -6.89
CA GLU A 778 38.65 11.32 -8.24
C GLU A 778 38.27 9.92 -8.75
N ILE A 779 38.11 9.78 -10.06
CA ILE A 779 37.97 8.48 -10.72
C ILE A 779 39.34 8.06 -11.22
N GLU A 780 39.90 6.99 -10.64
CA GLU A 780 41.23 6.46 -10.96
C GLU A 780 41.09 5.19 -11.83
N SER A 781 41.86 5.10 -12.92
CA SER A 781 41.99 3.86 -13.69
C SER A 781 42.86 2.86 -12.94
N ILE A 782 42.44 1.59 -12.92
CA ILE A 782 43.21 0.53 -12.26
C ILE A 782 44.47 0.11 -13.04
N ASP A 783 44.61 0.55 -14.30
CA ASP A 783 45.73 0.20 -15.19
C ASP A 783 47.08 0.74 -14.68
N HIS A 784 47.03 1.79 -13.84
CA HIS A 784 48.20 2.44 -13.26
C HIS A 784 48.57 1.90 -11.86
N LEU A 785 47.83 0.90 -11.36
CA LEU A 785 48.07 0.29 -10.05
C LEU A 785 48.99 -0.91 -10.15
N ASN A 786 49.80 -1.14 -9.11
CA ASN A 786 50.61 -2.34 -8.99
C ASN A 786 49.74 -3.59 -8.91
N LEU A 787 50.28 -4.74 -9.35
CA LEU A 787 49.55 -6.01 -9.46
C LEU A 787 48.79 -6.40 -8.18
N ALA A 788 49.40 -6.20 -7.00
CA ALA A 788 48.81 -6.55 -5.70
C ALA A 788 47.63 -5.65 -5.26
N ASP A 789 47.50 -4.46 -5.86
CA ASP A 789 46.42 -3.51 -5.59
C ASP A 789 45.33 -3.60 -6.68
N SER A 790 45.69 -3.94 -7.92
CA SER A 790 44.74 -4.15 -9.03
C SER A 790 44.08 -5.53 -9.02
N GLU A 791 44.78 -6.61 -8.61
CA GLU A 791 44.26 -7.99 -8.67
C GLU A 791 42.90 -8.19 -7.97
N PRO A 792 42.63 -7.66 -6.76
CA PRO A 792 41.31 -7.76 -6.13
C PRO A 792 40.20 -6.98 -6.87
N LEU A 793 40.56 -5.89 -7.56
CA LEU A 793 39.64 -5.04 -8.33
C LEU A 793 39.36 -5.64 -9.71
N VAL A 794 40.38 -6.23 -10.35
CA VAL A 794 40.29 -6.98 -11.61
C VAL A 794 39.46 -8.25 -11.43
N ALA A 795 39.65 -8.99 -10.32
CA ALA A 795 38.82 -10.14 -9.96
C ALA A 795 37.32 -9.77 -9.80
N ARG A 796 37.03 -8.48 -9.63
CA ARG A 796 35.67 -7.90 -9.54
C ARG A 796 35.23 -7.17 -10.81
N HIS A 797 36.00 -7.28 -11.90
CA HIS A 797 35.75 -6.62 -13.19
C HIS A 797 35.64 -5.08 -13.11
N MET A 798 36.33 -4.44 -12.15
CA MET A 798 36.36 -2.97 -12.05
C MET A 798 37.50 -2.41 -12.90
N LEU A 799 37.19 -1.53 -13.85
CA LEU A 799 38.20 -0.83 -14.67
C LEU A 799 38.58 0.55 -14.10
N HIS A 800 37.71 1.13 -13.28
CA HIS A 800 37.91 2.41 -12.62
C HIS A 800 37.37 2.34 -11.18
N VAL A 801 38.00 3.05 -10.25
CA VAL A 801 37.62 3.10 -8.85
C VAL A 801 37.60 4.54 -8.33
N TRP A 802 36.80 4.79 -7.28
CA TRP A 802 36.90 6.05 -6.53
C TRP A 802 38.23 6.09 -5.79
N ALA A 803 38.97 7.16 -5.99
CA ALA A 803 40.21 7.46 -5.30
C ALA A 803 40.07 8.80 -4.58
N VAL A 804 40.50 8.83 -3.32
CA VAL A 804 40.55 10.07 -2.54
C VAL A 804 41.99 10.33 -2.16
N PRO A 805 42.57 11.48 -2.51
CA PRO A 805 43.91 11.86 -2.06
C PRO A 805 43.99 11.89 -0.52
N HIS A 806 45.10 11.40 0.03
CA HIS A 806 45.28 11.32 1.48
C HIS A 806 45.19 12.69 2.16
N GLU A 807 45.77 13.71 1.54
CA GLU A 807 45.80 15.08 2.06
C GLU A 807 44.40 15.71 2.08
N ASP A 808 43.61 15.50 1.03
CA ASP A 808 42.23 16.03 0.94
C ASP A 808 41.33 15.40 2.01
N LEU A 809 41.41 14.08 2.18
CA LEU A 809 40.64 13.39 3.21
C LEU A 809 41.06 13.84 4.62
N THR A 810 42.35 14.09 4.84
CA THR A 810 42.86 14.59 6.13
C THR A 810 42.40 16.02 6.40
N ALA A 811 42.39 16.89 5.38
CA ALA A 811 41.90 18.25 5.46
C ALA A 811 40.38 18.29 5.75
N VAL A 812 39.59 17.47 5.06
CA VAL A 812 38.13 17.37 5.29
C VAL A 812 37.82 16.86 6.70
N VAL A 813 38.53 15.84 7.18
CA VAL A 813 38.35 15.31 8.55
C VAL A 813 38.68 16.36 9.61
N THR A 814 39.76 17.13 9.39
CA THR A 814 40.16 18.21 10.30
C THR A 814 39.12 19.34 10.34
N THR A 815 38.60 19.73 9.17
CA THR A 815 37.57 20.78 9.04
C THR A 815 36.22 20.35 9.62
N LEU A 816 35.76 19.13 9.33
CA LEU A 816 34.49 18.58 9.82
C LEU A 816 34.48 18.40 11.35
N TYR A 817 35.65 18.15 11.96
CA TYR A 817 35.78 18.01 13.42
C TYR A 817 36.03 19.35 14.13
N GLY A 818 36.78 20.27 13.50
CA GLY A 818 37.11 21.57 14.08
C GLY A 818 35.91 22.48 14.38
N SER A 819 34.73 22.17 13.82
CA SER A 819 33.51 22.98 13.90
C SER A 819 32.56 22.63 15.06
N LEU A 820 32.75 21.50 15.78
CA LEU A 820 31.81 21.02 16.81
C LEU A 820 32.49 20.46 18.07
N GLU A 821 31.90 20.71 19.25
CA GLU A 821 32.39 20.15 20.51
C GLU A 821 32.17 18.61 20.61
N ALA A 822 33.12 17.90 21.23
CA ALA A 822 33.12 16.45 21.34
C ALA A 822 31.85 15.86 21.98
N ASP A 823 31.28 16.52 22.99
CA ASP A 823 30.05 16.07 23.64
C ASP A 823 28.80 16.22 22.76
N THR A 824 28.78 17.21 21.86
CA THR A 824 27.70 17.41 20.88
C THR A 824 27.75 16.33 19.82
N ILE A 825 28.95 16.02 19.31
CA ILE A 825 29.18 14.93 18.35
C ILE A 825 28.71 13.59 18.95
N LEU A 826 29.07 13.28 20.20
CA LEU A 826 28.69 12.03 20.86
C LEU A 826 27.18 11.89 21.13
N LYS A 827 26.45 13.00 21.29
CA LYS A 827 24.98 13.00 21.43
C LYS A 827 24.27 12.76 20.11
N LEU A 828 24.82 13.28 19.02
CA LEU A 828 24.24 13.20 17.67
C LEU A 828 24.57 11.89 16.95
N LEU A 829 25.71 11.26 17.24
CA LEU A 829 26.14 10.05 16.57
C LEU A 829 25.45 8.78 17.09
N PRO A 830 24.71 8.04 16.24
CA PRO A 830 24.21 6.74 16.61
C PRO A 830 25.35 5.74 16.77
N LYS A 831 25.18 4.78 17.69
CA LYS A 831 26.13 3.69 17.90
C LYS A 831 25.90 2.61 16.85
N HIS A 832 26.96 2.11 16.24
CA HIS A 832 26.94 0.96 15.35
C HIS A 832 27.73 -0.21 15.95
N GLY A 833 27.45 -1.43 15.47
CA GLY A 833 28.17 -2.62 15.90
C GLY A 833 29.61 -2.64 15.39
N LYS A 834 30.33 -3.71 15.69
CA LYS A 834 31.70 -3.87 15.21
C LYS A 834 31.70 -4.10 13.70
N SER A 835 32.82 -3.77 13.06
CA SER A 835 33.07 -4.08 11.66
C SER A 835 34.48 -4.64 11.54
N THR A 836 34.68 -5.53 10.58
CA THR A 836 36.01 -6.06 10.23
C THR A 836 36.77 -5.16 9.25
N THR A 837 36.08 -4.19 8.63
CA THR A 837 36.63 -3.34 7.55
C THR A 837 36.62 -1.85 7.92
N PHE A 838 36.21 -1.52 9.15
CA PHE A 838 36.19 -0.17 9.68
C PHE A 838 36.43 -0.17 11.21
N PRO A 839 37.23 0.77 11.78
CA PRO A 839 37.92 1.91 11.16
C PRO A 839 38.92 1.53 10.06
N TYR A 840 39.23 2.46 9.16
CA TYR A 840 40.20 2.21 8.09
C TYR A 840 41.59 1.97 8.66
N ILE A 841 42.37 1.11 8.00
CA ILE A 841 43.75 0.78 8.39
C ILE A 841 44.67 1.23 7.25
N ASN A 842 45.72 1.98 7.60
CA ASN A 842 46.70 2.43 6.62
C ASN A 842 47.68 1.31 6.23
N SER A 843 48.51 1.57 5.21
CA SER A 843 49.56 0.65 4.72
C SER A 843 50.58 0.21 5.78
N LYS A 844 50.65 0.88 6.94
CA LYS A 844 51.50 0.54 8.09
C LYS A 844 50.77 -0.26 9.18
N GLY A 845 49.51 -0.64 8.96
CA GLY A 845 48.72 -1.40 9.92
C GLY A 845 48.12 -0.58 11.06
N VAL A 846 48.10 0.76 10.95
CA VAL A 846 47.59 1.67 12.00
C VAL A 846 46.19 2.18 11.62
N GLU A 847 45.28 2.25 12.60
CA GLU A 847 43.95 2.86 12.43
C GLU A 847 44.09 4.30 11.93
N ALA A 848 43.36 4.65 10.87
CA ALA A 848 43.39 5.95 10.22
C ALA A 848 42.08 6.71 10.46
N PHE A 849 42.16 8.05 10.41
CA PHE A 849 41.02 8.97 10.56
C PHE A 849 40.22 8.81 11.87
N ILE A 850 40.91 8.39 12.93
CA ILE A 850 40.36 8.36 14.29
C ILE A 850 40.20 9.80 14.80
N ILE A 851 39.08 10.06 15.46
CA ILE A 851 38.81 11.33 16.13
C ILE A 851 39.14 11.17 17.61
N ASP A 852 40.24 11.79 18.05
CA ASP A 852 40.88 11.49 19.33
C ASP A 852 40.03 11.84 20.56
N THR A 853 39.54 13.07 20.69
CA THR A 853 38.85 13.52 21.92
C THR A 853 37.55 12.76 22.22
N PRO A 854 36.62 12.55 21.26
CA PRO A 854 35.42 11.73 21.49
C PRO A 854 35.76 10.27 21.78
N THR A 855 36.81 9.73 21.15
CA THR A 855 37.28 8.35 21.36
C THR A 855 37.87 8.17 22.76
N GLN A 856 38.66 9.13 23.24
CA GLN A 856 39.19 9.15 24.62
C GLN A 856 38.04 9.22 25.64
N ASN A 857 37.09 10.14 25.46
CA ASN A 857 35.91 10.27 26.33
C ASN A 857 35.07 8.98 26.43
N LEU A 858 34.94 8.24 25.32
CA LEU A 858 34.24 6.95 25.30
C LEU A 858 35.05 5.82 25.95
N THR A 859 36.38 5.85 25.79
CA THR A 859 37.28 4.84 26.36
C THR A 859 37.34 4.97 27.88
N GLU A 860 37.44 6.20 28.41
CA GLU A 860 37.40 6.47 29.85
C GLU A 860 36.05 6.06 30.47
N LYS A 861 34.93 6.31 29.79
CA LYS A 861 33.59 5.86 30.23
C LYS A 861 33.46 4.34 30.24
N ALA A 862 34.09 3.61 29.31
CA ALA A 862 34.02 2.15 29.25
C ALA A 862 34.80 1.47 30.38
N VAL A 863 35.92 2.06 30.82
CA VAL A 863 36.76 1.53 31.92
C VAL A 863 36.03 1.59 33.27
N ASN A 864 35.10 2.53 33.47
CA ASN A 864 34.30 2.64 34.70
C ASN A 864 33.13 1.62 34.84
N SER A 865 33.07 0.58 34.00
CA SER A 865 31.95 -0.38 33.89
C SER A 865 32.14 -1.71 34.63
N GLU A 866 32.96 -1.77 35.69
CA GLU A 866 33.18 -3.04 36.40
C GLU A 866 31.90 -3.56 37.09
N LYS A 867 31.63 -4.86 36.94
CA LYS A 867 30.55 -5.55 37.66
C LYS A 867 30.82 -5.48 39.16
N ILE A 868 29.76 -5.31 39.94
CA ILE A 868 29.83 -5.29 41.40
C ILE A 868 29.37 -6.63 41.98
N CYS A 869 30.00 -7.09 43.06
CA CYS A 869 29.57 -8.27 43.78
C CYS A 869 28.45 -7.93 44.78
N CYS A 870 27.32 -8.63 44.72
CA CYS A 870 26.22 -8.53 45.69
C CYS A 870 26.69 -9.05 47.06
N PHE A 871 26.44 -8.32 48.15
CA PHE A 871 26.84 -8.77 49.49
C PHE A 871 26.02 -9.96 50.00
N GLN A 872 24.75 -10.07 49.60
CA GLN A 872 23.85 -11.11 50.11
C GLN A 872 24.12 -12.47 49.46
N CYS A 873 24.29 -12.54 48.14
CA CYS A 873 24.45 -13.81 47.43
C CYS A 873 25.78 -13.99 46.67
N HIS A 874 26.66 -12.99 46.71
CA HIS A 874 27.94 -12.97 45.98
C HIS A 874 27.83 -13.05 44.44
N ALA A 875 26.65 -12.84 43.88
CA ALA A 875 26.49 -12.73 42.43
C ALA A 875 27.16 -11.45 41.90
N TRP A 876 27.90 -11.58 40.80
CA TRP A 876 28.47 -10.45 40.06
C TRP A 876 27.40 -9.84 39.16
N ILE A 877 26.92 -8.66 39.55
CA ILE A 877 25.82 -7.94 38.89
C ILE A 877 26.32 -6.61 38.34
N LYS A 878 25.67 -6.09 37.31
CA LYS A 878 25.97 -4.74 36.85
C LYS A 878 25.48 -3.73 37.91
N PRO A 879 26.16 -2.58 38.08
CA PRO A 879 25.72 -1.54 39.00
C PRO A 879 24.23 -1.17 38.80
N GLU A 880 23.79 -1.01 37.54
CA GLU A 880 22.42 -0.67 37.15
C GLU A 880 21.34 -1.68 37.58
N ASP A 881 21.71 -2.95 37.75
CA ASP A 881 20.79 -4.02 38.14
C ASP A 881 20.72 -4.21 39.66
N ALA A 882 21.61 -3.56 40.41
CA ALA A 882 21.81 -3.80 41.83
C ALA A 882 20.54 -3.58 42.66
N ARG A 883 19.78 -2.53 42.35
CA ARG A 883 18.52 -2.21 43.05
C ARG A 883 17.50 -3.33 42.92
N ALA A 884 17.30 -3.81 41.69
CA ALA A 884 16.30 -4.85 41.42
C ALA A 884 16.71 -6.18 42.06
N HIS A 885 17.99 -6.54 41.91
CA HIS A 885 18.56 -7.76 42.46
C HIS A 885 18.52 -7.78 44.00
N VAL A 886 19.05 -6.74 44.66
CA VAL A 886 19.04 -6.63 46.13
C VAL A 886 17.61 -6.48 46.66
N GLY A 887 16.74 -5.78 45.94
CA GLY A 887 15.32 -5.68 46.28
C GLY A 887 14.62 -7.03 46.38
N SER A 888 14.99 -8.02 45.54
CA SER A 888 14.48 -9.40 45.65
C SER A 888 14.86 -10.04 46.98
N HIS A 889 16.13 -9.90 47.42
CA HIS A 889 16.57 -10.42 48.72
C HIS A 889 15.82 -9.75 49.88
N ILE A 890 15.63 -8.43 49.81
CA ILE A 890 14.85 -7.69 50.81
C ILE A 890 13.43 -8.21 50.86
N PHE A 891 12.77 -8.36 49.71
CA PHE A 891 11.40 -8.85 49.62
C PHE A 891 11.23 -10.24 50.26
N LYS A 892 12.09 -11.20 49.88
CA LYS A 892 12.05 -12.57 50.43
C LYS A 892 12.28 -12.59 51.94
N SER A 893 13.25 -11.80 52.42
CA SER A 893 13.51 -11.64 53.85
C SER A 893 12.31 -11.08 54.62
N LEU A 894 11.58 -10.11 54.04
CA LEU A 894 10.36 -9.55 54.64
C LEU A 894 9.22 -10.57 54.71
N HIS A 895 9.09 -11.42 53.70
CA HIS A 895 8.04 -12.43 53.60
C HIS A 895 8.42 -13.79 54.24
N GLY A 896 9.52 -13.86 54.98
CA GLY A 896 9.95 -15.09 55.66
C GLY A 896 10.38 -16.22 54.73
N ILE A 897 10.66 -15.91 53.45
CA ILE A 897 11.11 -16.89 52.47
C ILE A 897 12.59 -17.19 52.74
N SER A 898 12.89 -18.44 53.10
CA SER A 898 14.25 -18.89 53.36
C SER A 898 15.09 -18.93 52.07
N GLU A 899 16.19 -18.18 52.04
CA GLU A 899 17.19 -18.25 50.98
C GLU A 899 18.43 -19.01 51.49
N PRO A 900 18.58 -20.32 51.19
CA PRO A 900 19.57 -21.18 51.84
C PRO A 900 21.03 -20.84 51.47
N ASN A 901 21.25 -20.07 50.40
CA ASN A 901 22.57 -19.78 49.85
C ASN A 901 22.98 -18.30 50.04
N LEU A 902 22.45 -17.61 51.06
CA LEU A 902 22.91 -16.25 51.39
C LEU A 902 24.23 -16.28 52.15
N PHE A 903 25.21 -15.54 51.62
CA PHE A 903 26.47 -15.27 52.29
C PHE A 903 26.30 -14.26 53.42
N GLU A 904 25.47 -13.23 53.22
CA GLU A 904 25.12 -12.25 54.24
C GLU A 904 23.61 -12.07 54.29
N ARG A 905 23.04 -12.03 55.49
CA ARG A 905 21.60 -11.76 55.66
C ARG A 905 21.30 -10.28 55.38
N VAL A 906 20.14 -10.03 54.79
CA VAL A 906 19.60 -8.66 54.66
C VAL A 906 19.42 -8.06 56.05
N HIS A 907 19.75 -6.78 56.20
CA HIS A 907 19.57 -6.06 57.45
C HIS A 907 18.10 -6.07 57.90
N HIS A 908 17.87 -6.34 59.19
CA HIS A 908 16.57 -6.75 59.70
C HIS A 908 15.59 -5.59 59.96
N THR A 909 16.07 -4.36 60.17
CA THR A 909 15.18 -3.21 60.43
C THR A 909 15.02 -2.30 59.21
N ASP A 910 16.11 -1.74 58.70
CA ASP A 910 16.10 -0.83 57.54
C ASP A 910 17.19 -1.19 56.53
N PRO A 911 16.94 -2.14 55.62
CA PRO A 911 17.90 -2.50 54.58
C PRO A 911 17.91 -1.48 53.44
N CYS A 912 19.11 -1.07 53.02
CA CYS A 912 19.28 -0.22 51.84
C CYS A 912 18.90 -0.97 50.56
N GLY A 913 18.06 -0.38 49.71
CA GLY A 913 17.65 -0.97 48.44
C GLY A 913 18.77 -1.23 47.44
N PHE A 914 19.97 -0.64 47.60
CA PHE A 914 21.12 -0.88 46.74
C PHE A 914 22.09 -1.96 47.23
N CYS A 915 22.21 -2.19 48.54
CA CYS A 915 23.21 -3.09 49.10
C CYS A 915 22.70 -4.06 50.18
N GLY A 916 21.44 -3.94 50.60
CA GLY A 916 20.79 -4.83 51.57
C GLY A 916 21.28 -4.66 53.02
N ARG A 917 22.31 -3.84 53.25
CA ARG A 917 22.88 -3.54 54.57
C ARG A 917 22.21 -2.31 55.20
N GLY A 918 22.36 -2.16 56.52
CA GLY A 918 21.95 -0.96 57.26
C GLY A 918 22.99 0.16 57.19
N GLY A 919 22.62 1.37 57.62
CA GLY A 919 23.54 2.51 57.76
C GLY A 919 23.71 3.38 56.51
N CYS A 920 23.06 3.06 55.39
CA CYS A 920 22.98 3.95 54.23
C CYS A 920 21.79 4.89 54.35
N SER A 921 21.99 6.18 54.11
CA SER A 921 20.90 7.15 53.98
C SER A 921 20.47 7.31 52.52
N THR A 922 19.16 7.44 52.31
CA THR A 922 18.55 7.71 50.99
C THR A 922 17.63 8.91 51.11
N ASP A 923 17.72 9.83 50.16
CA ASP A 923 16.88 11.03 50.07
C ASP A 923 16.25 11.13 48.68
N LEU A 924 15.11 11.83 48.62
CA LEU A 924 14.37 12.08 47.39
C LEU A 924 14.24 13.59 47.21
N SER A 925 14.84 14.10 46.15
CA SER A 925 14.75 15.51 45.76
C SER A 925 13.74 15.69 44.62
N GLY A 926 12.88 16.71 44.74
CA GLY A 926 11.80 17.02 43.80
C GLY A 926 10.43 16.89 44.46
N LEU A 927 9.71 18.00 44.62
CA LEU A 927 8.35 18.02 45.14
C LEU A 927 7.42 17.20 44.22
N PRO A 928 6.41 16.49 44.77
CA PRO A 928 5.46 15.73 43.98
C PRO A 928 4.46 16.69 43.30
N THR A 929 4.90 17.40 42.26
CA THR A 929 4.03 18.09 41.32
C THR A 929 4.11 17.41 39.96
N ALA A 930 2.99 17.38 39.23
CA ALA A 930 2.68 16.49 38.10
C ALA A 930 3.61 16.57 36.86
N ARG A 931 4.74 17.31 36.91
CA ARG A 931 5.67 17.49 35.78
C ARG A 931 7.16 17.28 36.11
N ALA A 932 7.54 16.87 37.34
CA ALA A 932 8.93 16.56 37.68
C ALA A 932 9.09 15.13 38.23
N THR A 933 10.04 14.36 37.68
CA THR A 933 10.39 13.02 38.18
C THR A 933 11.30 13.13 39.42
N PRO A 934 10.99 12.45 40.55
CA PRO A 934 11.84 12.49 41.74
C PRO A 934 13.24 11.95 41.46
N LYS A 935 14.28 12.65 41.93
CA LYS A 935 15.68 12.19 41.87
C LYS A 935 16.08 11.59 43.22
N CYS A 936 16.49 10.33 43.20
CA CYS A 936 17.03 9.62 44.36
C CYS A 936 18.52 9.93 44.54
N SER A 937 18.92 10.36 45.74
CA SER A 937 20.31 10.45 46.17
C SER A 937 20.53 9.49 47.34
N SER A 938 21.70 8.86 47.44
CA SER A 938 22.02 7.98 48.56
C SER A 938 23.50 8.02 48.89
N THR A 939 23.82 7.86 50.18
CA THR A 939 25.20 7.71 50.67
C THR A 939 25.76 6.30 50.46
N CYS A 940 24.96 5.38 49.89
CA CYS A 940 25.41 4.02 49.60
C CYS A 940 26.52 4.02 48.53
N PRO A 941 27.66 3.34 48.76
CA PRO A 941 28.71 3.17 47.74
C PRO A 941 28.25 2.43 46.48
N ARG A 942 27.12 1.71 46.55
CA ARG A 942 26.50 1.00 45.42
C ARG A 942 25.36 1.80 44.77
N SER A 943 25.18 3.07 45.15
CA SER A 943 24.14 3.91 44.57
C SER A 943 24.43 4.21 43.10
N HIS A 944 23.38 4.21 42.28
CA HIS A 944 23.44 4.55 40.87
C HIS A 944 22.14 5.26 40.47
N ALA A 945 22.18 6.01 39.38
CA ALA A 945 21.00 6.68 38.85
C ALA A 945 20.06 5.66 38.18
N PHE A 946 18.76 5.76 38.45
CA PHE A 946 17.74 4.93 37.82
C PHE A 946 16.47 5.75 37.50
N SER A 947 15.70 5.32 36.50
CA SER A 947 14.44 5.97 36.14
C SER A 947 13.35 5.62 37.16
N TYR A 948 13.03 6.56 38.06
CA TYR A 948 12.04 6.35 39.13
C TYR A 948 10.66 5.90 38.59
N GLY A 949 10.19 6.52 37.51
CA GLY A 949 8.87 6.21 36.91
C GLY A 949 8.77 4.80 36.35
N HIS A 950 9.85 4.29 35.74
CA HIS A 950 9.91 2.90 35.27
C HIS A 950 10.10 1.93 36.43
N ALA A 951 11.02 2.26 37.36
CA ALA A 951 11.37 1.43 38.50
C ALA A 951 10.23 1.19 39.50
N LYS A 952 9.21 2.05 39.50
CA LYS A 952 7.99 1.93 40.32
C LYS A 952 6.95 0.97 39.71
N LYS A 953 7.05 0.65 38.42
CA LYS A 953 6.09 -0.22 37.71
C LYS A 953 6.66 -1.61 37.51
N TYR A 954 5.84 -2.63 37.73
CA TYR A 954 6.20 -4.02 37.46
C TYR A 954 6.37 -4.25 35.95
N SER A 955 7.38 -5.04 35.58
CA SER A 955 7.53 -5.63 34.25
C SER A 955 8.10 -7.05 34.35
N ALA A 956 7.84 -7.90 33.35
CA ALA A 956 8.36 -9.26 33.33
C ALA A 956 9.91 -9.32 33.35
N ASN A 957 10.58 -8.32 32.76
CA ASN A 957 12.03 -8.26 32.69
C ASN A 957 12.68 -7.66 33.96
N THR A 958 11.95 -6.82 34.70
CA THR A 958 12.41 -6.19 35.94
C THR A 958 11.31 -6.26 37.01
N PRO A 959 11.12 -7.45 37.63
CA PRO A 959 9.96 -7.71 38.48
C PRO A 959 10.03 -7.06 39.88
N CYS A 960 10.94 -6.11 40.12
CA CYS A 960 11.17 -5.51 41.44
C CYS A 960 10.80 -4.03 41.43
N THR A 961 9.74 -3.68 42.18
CA THR A 961 9.25 -2.29 42.31
C THR A 961 9.83 -1.55 43.51
N ASN A 962 10.88 -2.08 44.17
CA ASN A 962 11.47 -1.47 45.36
C ASN A 962 12.11 -0.11 45.06
N VAL A 963 11.43 0.98 45.39
CA VAL A 963 11.89 2.36 45.23
C VAL A 963 11.81 3.11 46.55
N PRO A 964 12.68 4.10 46.82
CA PRO A 964 12.49 4.98 47.96
C PRO A 964 11.18 5.75 47.80
N MET A 965 10.48 6.05 48.88
CA MET A 965 9.25 6.82 48.88
C MET A 965 9.07 7.57 50.21
N PHE A 966 8.43 8.73 50.16
CA PHE A 966 8.10 9.50 51.37
C PHE A 966 7.01 8.80 52.18
N CYS A 967 7.17 8.73 53.50
CA CYS A 967 6.07 8.37 54.38
C CYS A 967 5.12 9.56 54.52
N THR A 968 3.88 9.46 54.04
CA THR A 968 2.89 10.54 54.17
C THR A 968 2.28 10.65 55.57
N LEU A 969 2.63 9.72 56.48
CA LEU A 969 2.11 9.65 57.85
C LEU A 969 3.05 10.28 58.89
N CYS A 970 4.34 10.36 58.59
CA CYS A 970 5.32 11.03 59.43
C CYS A 970 5.17 12.55 59.33
N LEU A 971 4.98 13.22 60.47
CA LEU A 971 5.07 14.68 60.53
C LEU A 971 6.54 15.11 60.37
N PRO A 972 6.86 16.13 59.57
CA PRO A 972 8.25 16.62 59.43
C PRO A 972 8.76 17.17 60.78
N ILE A 973 9.87 16.63 61.28
CA ILE A 973 10.50 17.06 62.54
C ILE A 973 11.57 18.12 62.23
N PRO A 974 11.52 19.35 62.81
CA PRO A 974 12.57 20.35 62.65
C PRO A 974 13.91 19.83 63.20
N PRO A 975 15.05 19.99 62.51
CA PRO A 975 15.34 20.97 61.47
C PRO A 975 15.21 20.45 60.02
N ARG A 976 14.75 19.21 59.80
CA ARG A 976 14.58 18.67 58.44
C ARG A 976 13.23 19.11 57.87
N LYS A 977 13.25 19.95 56.82
CA LYS A 977 12.05 20.38 56.08
C LYS A 977 11.49 19.31 55.11
N SER A 978 12.08 18.13 55.05
CA SER A 978 11.72 17.06 54.11
C SER A 978 11.19 15.83 54.85
N PRO A 979 10.08 15.20 54.39
CA PRO A 979 9.56 13.97 54.98
C PRO A 979 10.58 12.83 54.89
N VAL A 980 10.58 11.94 55.89
CA VAL A 980 11.51 10.80 55.94
C VAL A 980 11.19 9.82 54.81
N VAL A 981 12.24 9.34 54.15
CA VAL A 981 12.18 8.46 52.98
C VAL A 981 12.49 7.03 53.41
N PHE A 982 11.63 6.09 53.05
CA PHE A 982 11.86 4.64 53.24
C PHE A 982 11.74 3.92 51.90
N TRP A 983 12.47 2.81 51.73
CA TRP A 983 12.27 1.92 50.57
C TRP A 983 10.88 1.28 50.63
N LYS A 984 10.21 1.14 49.47
CA LYS A 984 8.82 0.64 49.36
C LYS A 984 8.60 -0.63 50.17
N TYR A 985 9.50 -1.61 50.06
CA TYR A 985 9.39 -2.87 50.80
C TYR A 985 9.56 -2.68 52.31
N SER A 986 10.51 -1.84 52.75
CA SER A 986 10.74 -1.52 54.17
C SER A 986 9.66 -0.63 54.79
N MET A 987 8.89 0.10 53.96
CA MET A 987 7.85 1.01 54.43
C MET A 987 6.74 0.31 55.22
N LEU A 988 6.42 -0.95 54.88
CA LEU A 988 5.42 -1.74 55.62
C LEU A 988 5.83 -1.93 57.09
N ARG A 989 7.10 -2.30 57.34
CA ARG A 989 7.63 -2.43 58.71
C ARG A 989 7.69 -1.09 59.46
N HIS A 990 8.00 0.00 58.75
CA HIS A 990 7.96 1.33 59.33
C HIS A 990 6.53 1.70 59.79
N ILE A 991 5.51 1.44 58.97
CA ILE A 991 4.11 1.69 59.34
C ILE A 991 3.71 0.82 60.54
N GLN A 992 4.03 -0.47 60.54
CA GLN A 992 3.73 -1.37 61.66
C GLN A 992 4.33 -0.87 62.99
N SER A 993 5.59 -0.41 62.97
CA SER A 993 6.30 -0.02 64.20
C SER A 993 6.07 1.42 64.66
N VAL A 994 5.93 2.37 63.73
CA VAL A 994 5.87 3.82 64.03
C VAL A 994 4.44 4.37 63.88
N HIS A 995 3.60 3.70 63.11
CA HIS A 995 2.22 4.10 62.84
C HIS A 995 1.22 2.95 63.04
N PRO A 996 1.22 2.29 64.22
CA PRO A 996 0.45 1.06 64.46
C PRO A 996 -1.06 1.24 64.25
N ARG A 997 -1.60 2.47 64.35
CA ARG A 997 -3.01 2.76 64.03
C ARG A 997 -3.42 2.50 62.57
N PHE A 998 -2.47 2.41 61.65
CA PHE A 998 -2.72 2.10 60.23
C PHE A 998 -2.30 0.66 59.87
N TRP A 999 -2.11 -0.18 60.88
CA TRP A 999 -1.73 -1.58 60.75
C TRP A 999 -2.68 -2.46 61.56
N ASP A 1000 -3.24 -3.46 60.91
CA ASP A 1000 -4.03 -4.50 61.57
C ASP A 1000 -3.13 -5.71 61.85
N ASP A 1001 -2.85 -5.99 63.12
CA ASP A 1001 -2.02 -7.13 63.54
C ASP A 1001 -2.70 -8.49 63.29
N SER A 1002 -4.04 -8.54 63.21
CA SER A 1002 -4.79 -9.79 63.00
C SER A 1002 -4.81 -10.22 61.53
N GLU A 1003 -4.97 -9.26 60.62
CA GLU A 1003 -4.97 -9.48 59.17
C GLU A 1003 -3.58 -9.26 58.56
N ASN A 1004 -2.61 -8.79 59.35
CA ASN A 1004 -1.26 -8.42 58.91
C ASN A 1004 -1.33 -7.47 57.67
N ALA A 1005 -2.22 -6.48 57.73
CA ALA A 1005 -2.65 -5.66 56.61
C ALA A 1005 -2.68 -4.15 56.94
N LEU A 1006 -2.59 -3.31 55.89
CA LEU A 1006 -2.71 -1.85 56.04
C LEU A 1006 -4.18 -1.44 56.13
N ILE A 1007 -4.52 -0.60 57.11
CA ILE A 1007 -5.87 -0.05 57.30
C ILE A 1007 -5.85 1.48 57.28
N ASP A 1008 -6.96 2.10 56.91
CA ASP A 1008 -7.21 3.56 57.00
C ASP A 1008 -6.18 4.49 56.33
N LEU A 1009 -5.47 4.00 55.29
CA LEU A 1009 -4.58 4.83 54.48
C LEU A 1009 -5.33 5.58 53.36
N SER A 1010 -4.78 6.72 52.92
CA SER A 1010 -5.30 7.37 51.72
C SER A 1010 -5.19 6.43 50.49
N PRO A 1011 -6.19 6.41 49.59
CA PRO A 1011 -6.19 5.49 48.45
C PRO A 1011 -4.92 5.57 47.59
N GLN A 1012 -4.38 6.79 47.42
CA GLN A 1012 -3.18 7.01 46.63
C GLN A 1012 -1.91 6.45 47.31
N PHE A 1013 -1.82 6.53 48.64
CA PHE A 1013 -0.68 5.99 49.39
C PHE A 1013 -0.77 4.46 49.47
N ALA A 1014 -1.97 3.91 49.69
CA ALA A 1014 -2.22 2.47 49.62
C ALA A 1014 -1.87 1.88 48.24
N LEU A 1015 -2.27 2.53 47.15
CA LEU A 1015 -1.91 2.12 45.79
C LEU A 1015 -0.40 2.15 45.56
N ASN A 1016 0.31 3.16 46.08
CA ASN A 1016 1.76 3.26 45.95
C ASN A 1016 2.52 2.16 46.72
N LEU A 1017 1.94 1.65 47.82
CA LEU A 1017 2.49 0.56 48.63
C LEU A 1017 2.12 -0.82 48.11
N SER A 1018 1.05 -0.93 47.32
CA SER A 1018 0.58 -2.20 46.78
C SER A 1018 1.67 -2.92 45.95
N ILE A 1019 1.79 -4.23 46.17
CA ILE A 1019 2.68 -5.14 45.45
C ILE A 1019 1.75 -6.07 44.67
N SER A 1020 1.90 -6.11 43.34
CA SER A 1020 0.95 -6.86 42.50
C SER A 1020 1.13 -8.36 42.67
N ARG A 1021 0.09 -9.14 42.32
CA ARG A 1021 0.14 -10.60 42.40
C ARG A 1021 1.26 -11.17 41.51
N GLU A 1022 1.44 -10.58 40.33
CA GLU A 1022 2.49 -10.94 39.36
C GLU A 1022 3.88 -10.64 39.92
N GLU A 1023 4.04 -9.54 40.65
CA GLU A 1023 5.27 -9.22 41.37
C GLU A 1023 5.56 -10.24 42.47
N MET A 1024 4.57 -10.58 43.30
CA MET A 1024 4.73 -11.59 44.37
C MET A 1024 5.14 -12.97 43.82
N ILE A 1025 4.50 -13.41 42.72
CA ILE A 1025 4.83 -14.67 42.04
C ILE A 1025 6.26 -14.62 41.50
N ALA A 1026 6.63 -13.53 40.81
CA ALA A 1026 7.96 -13.38 40.24
C ALA A 1026 9.07 -13.32 41.31
N GLN A 1027 8.76 -12.86 42.53
CA GLN A 1027 9.69 -12.85 43.67
C GLN A 1027 9.70 -14.18 44.46
N GLY A 1028 8.91 -15.18 44.06
CA GLY A 1028 8.95 -16.54 44.61
C GLY A 1028 7.97 -16.82 45.74
N VAL A 1029 6.91 -16.03 45.92
CA VAL A 1029 5.82 -16.31 46.89
C VAL A 1029 4.82 -17.31 46.28
N LEU A 1030 4.64 -18.47 46.91
CA LEU A 1030 3.59 -19.44 46.55
C LEU A 1030 2.25 -18.99 47.16
N ILE A 1031 1.33 -18.49 46.32
CA ILE A 1031 0.02 -18.03 46.78
C ILE A 1031 -0.96 -19.22 46.80
N GLY A 1032 -1.19 -19.78 47.98
CA GLY A 1032 -2.28 -20.74 48.24
C GLY A 1032 -3.65 -20.06 48.34
N SER A 1033 -4.72 -20.82 48.11
CA SER A 1033 -6.11 -20.39 47.86
C SER A 1033 -6.85 -19.62 48.99
N SER A 1034 -6.18 -19.04 49.99
CA SER A 1034 -6.86 -18.25 51.03
C SER A 1034 -6.08 -17.03 51.56
N ALA A 1035 -5.02 -16.55 50.90
CA ALA A 1035 -4.35 -15.32 51.31
C ALA A 1035 -4.88 -14.12 50.49
N ALA A 1036 -5.70 -13.28 51.12
CA ALA A 1036 -6.13 -12.01 50.53
C ALA A 1036 -4.93 -11.06 50.36
N PRO A 1037 -4.83 -10.30 49.26
CA PRO A 1037 -3.76 -9.30 49.09
C PRO A 1037 -3.86 -8.22 50.19
N LEU A 1038 -2.70 -7.76 50.68
CA LEU A 1038 -2.44 -6.76 51.75
C LEU A 1038 -3.17 -5.40 51.63
N ALA A 1039 -4.09 -5.25 50.68
CA ALA A 1039 -5.00 -4.12 50.51
C ALA A 1039 -6.33 -4.63 49.94
N SER A 1040 -7.13 -5.30 50.76
CA SER A 1040 -8.55 -5.50 50.48
C SER A 1040 -9.36 -4.40 51.18
N THR A 1041 -10.49 -4.04 50.59
CA THR A 1041 -11.49 -3.05 51.08
C THR A 1041 -11.15 -1.57 51.03
N LEU A 1042 -10.98 -1.02 49.81
CA LEU A 1042 -11.50 0.32 49.47
C LEU A 1042 -12.01 0.29 48.02
N ALA A 1043 -13.22 -0.24 47.81
CA ALA A 1043 -13.95 -0.12 46.56
C ALA A 1043 -14.67 1.25 46.52
N PRO A 1044 -14.40 2.12 45.54
CA PRO A 1044 -15.36 3.15 45.15
C PRO A 1044 -16.57 2.48 44.48
N PRO A 1045 -17.78 3.05 44.61
CA PRO A 1045 -19.02 2.37 44.24
C PRO A 1045 -19.07 2.04 42.75
N ALA A 1046 -19.73 0.93 42.46
CA ALA A 1046 -20.01 0.41 41.12
C ALA A 1046 -20.50 1.50 40.16
N ARG A 1047 -19.65 1.88 39.19
CA ARG A 1047 -20.16 2.31 37.90
C ARG A 1047 -20.61 1.06 37.17
N ARG A 1048 -21.91 0.79 37.27
CA ARG A 1048 -22.63 -0.04 36.29
C ARG A 1048 -22.21 0.45 34.90
N GLY A 1049 -21.76 -0.49 34.08
CA GLY A 1049 -21.58 -0.25 32.65
C GLY A 1049 -22.93 0.10 32.06
N ASP A 1050 -23.09 1.34 31.63
CA ASP A 1050 -24.03 1.69 30.58
C ASP A 1050 -23.49 1.11 29.28
N LYS A 1051 -24.09 0.00 28.84
CA LYS A 1051 -24.34 -0.19 27.42
C LYS A 1051 -25.51 0.72 27.06
N ARG A 1052 -25.27 1.78 26.29
CA ARG A 1052 -26.21 2.34 25.30
C ARG A 1052 -25.45 3.37 24.46
N VAL A 1053 -25.31 3.11 23.15
CA VAL A 1053 -26.16 3.66 22.08
C VAL A 1053 -26.12 5.19 22.11
N SER A 1054 -25.41 5.79 21.16
CA SER A 1054 -25.53 7.21 20.84
C SER A 1054 -26.56 7.36 19.72
N ASP A 1055 -27.79 7.71 20.11
CA ASP A 1055 -28.61 8.62 19.30
C ASP A 1055 -28.93 9.82 20.22
N ARG A 1056 -28.42 10.97 19.80
CA ARG A 1056 -28.89 12.32 20.09
C ARG A 1056 -30.07 12.57 19.15
N ASP A 1057 -31.15 13.30 19.43
CA ASP A 1057 -31.59 14.17 20.50
C ASP A 1057 -33.12 14.24 20.36
N ASN A 1058 -33.88 14.44 21.44
CA ASN A 1058 -34.87 15.51 21.48
C ASN A 1058 -35.45 15.72 22.88
N ALA A 1059 -35.64 17.01 23.16
CA ALA A 1059 -36.22 17.60 24.33
C ALA A 1059 -37.63 17.07 24.64
N GLU A 1060 -37.99 17.01 25.92
CA GLU A 1060 -39.14 17.77 26.42
C GLU A 1060 -39.19 17.84 27.95
N ALA A 1061 -39.77 18.95 28.39
CA ALA A 1061 -39.81 19.47 29.73
C ALA A 1061 -40.56 18.59 30.73
N GLY A 1062 -40.06 18.55 31.97
CA GLY A 1062 -40.82 18.04 33.10
C GLY A 1062 -41.95 18.99 33.52
N PRO A 1063 -42.83 18.52 34.42
CA PRO A 1063 -43.44 19.43 35.36
C PRO A 1063 -43.24 19.00 36.81
N SER A 1064 -42.77 19.99 37.58
CA SER A 1064 -43.28 20.37 38.90
C SER A 1064 -43.05 19.38 40.06
N THR A 1065 -42.47 19.81 41.18
CA THR A 1065 -43.10 20.76 42.11
C THR A 1065 -42.04 21.19 43.14
N ARG A 1066 -41.75 22.50 43.26
CA ARG A 1066 -42.18 23.42 44.36
C ARG A 1066 -41.65 22.99 45.75
N ARG A 1067 -41.02 23.85 46.58
CA ARG A 1067 -41.23 25.30 46.79
C ARG A 1067 -40.15 25.89 47.74
N ARG A 1068 -39.71 27.11 47.40
CA ARG A 1068 -39.45 28.31 48.24
C ARG A 1068 -38.48 28.24 49.44
N ALA A 1069 -37.39 28.99 49.35
CA ALA A 1069 -37.28 30.34 49.92
C ALA A 1069 -36.51 31.24 48.95
#